data_AF-A0A0E0C3V1-F1
#
_entry.id   AF-A0A0E0C3V1-F1
#
_cell.length_a   1.000
_cell.length_b   1.000
_cell.length_c   1.000
_cell.angle_alpha   90.00
_cell.angle_beta   90.00
_cell.angle_gamma   90.00
#
_symmetry.space_group_name_H-M   'P 1'
#
loop_
_entity.id
_entity.type
_entity.pdbx_description
1 polymer ?
#
loop_
_entity_poly.entity_id
_entity_poly.type
_entity_poly.pdbx_seq_one_letter_code
_entity_poly.pdbx_strand_id
1 'polypeptide(L)'
;MDGDRGRRSAAAITRPHGGPAWRRMIAWIQLLKVFVQRYGEVARWRTAFLLFLALLAERGLRRAYLSWKESRLRPRAANAAAVTLQAAFRGMAARRELSLRRRARAAAAALIQARWRARAAAREHAAAVICQCAWRRRAARRRLARLRVEQERAAEACRLREMVDVLQQAVEDAEVRVIAEREAAKKAIAEAPPVIREIVVQVVDTEKVDSLAAEVARLKDLLGAEMKATFDAKKAVAEAELRNEKLARLLGVEEVKNRQLQESLKRMEMKASDLEEENQKLRGAVASVPYVRLPSNVNRDDPDLEPTPENEDENENEKAVYCEVKPMIVDRGVDIHENNSQLPGLNDPEAEKQQQELLIKCISEDLGFSIGRPIAAYLIYRCLIHWKSFEEDRTTVFDRIIQKISAAIEARDNNETLAYWLSNSCTLLLLLQKTLKINGAAALARQRRRASPLKTPQENQAPNHPDRSPVPDGRLVGGLGEVCQVEAKYPALAFKQQLTALLEKVYGIIRHNLKKELSPLLGLCIQAPRTFVVSPRGSGAQGTDLAQQASMAHWQSIIKILTNSLNVLKSNYVPPFLICKLFTQLFSFINVQLFNSLLLRRECCSFSNGEYVKAGLDELEHWCFWLTEEYAGSSWDELKHIRQAVALLILEEKHNKSLKEITDEYCPALSMQQLYRISTMYCDDKYGTLGIPPEVVSSMRTKMVQQGSNSPSTQDDINSFLLDDDFSIPFSIDDIAKLMVHIDIADMDLPPLIQENKGSPHLMP
;
A
#
# COMPACT_ATOMS: atom_id res chain seq x y z
N MET A 1 16.00 -6.25 -60.70
CA MET A 1 15.79 -5.62 -62.01
C MET A 1 16.62 -4.35 -62.05
N ASP A 2 17.58 -4.35 -63.00
CA ASP A 2 18.30 -3.24 -63.65
C ASP A 2 18.65 -2.01 -62.80
N GLY A 3 19.91 -1.66 -62.54
CA GLY A 3 21.06 -1.67 -63.44
C GLY A 3 21.09 -0.36 -64.21
N ASP A 4 21.91 0.61 -63.78
CA ASP A 4 22.56 1.47 -64.78
C ASP A 4 23.88 2.08 -64.32
N ARG A 5 24.87 1.94 -65.19
CA ARG A 5 26.28 2.30 -65.07
C ARG A 5 26.49 3.44 -66.07
N GLY A 6 26.70 4.67 -65.59
CA GLY A 6 26.69 5.86 -66.45
C GLY A 6 27.97 6.70 -66.44
N ARG A 7 29.02 6.19 -67.10
CA ARG A 7 30.06 6.91 -67.89
C ARG A 7 30.78 8.14 -67.30
N ARG A 8 32.09 7.93 -67.06
CA ARG A 8 33.14 8.93 -67.24
C ARG A 8 33.34 9.19 -68.74
N SER A 9 33.41 10.46 -69.14
CA SER A 9 33.98 10.88 -70.43
C SER A 9 35.11 11.86 -70.18
N ALA A 10 36.33 11.43 -70.46
CA ALA A 10 37.50 12.28 -70.63
C ALA A 10 37.43 12.94 -72.03
N ALA A 11 37.62 14.25 -72.09
CA ALA A 11 37.84 14.98 -73.33
C ALA A 11 39.21 15.67 -73.23
N ALA A 12 40.12 15.26 -74.11
CA ALA A 12 41.46 15.77 -74.23
C ALA A 12 41.49 17.16 -74.89
N ILE A 13 42.31 18.03 -74.29
CA ILE A 13 43.25 19.00 -74.89
C ILE A 13 42.86 19.55 -76.26
N THR A 14 42.61 20.87 -76.33
CA THR A 14 43.25 21.70 -77.36
C THR A 14 43.32 23.19 -76.98
N ARG A 15 44.41 23.81 -77.49
CA ARG A 15 44.59 25.22 -77.91
C ARG A 15 45.33 26.15 -76.92
N PRO A 16 45.92 27.27 -77.42
CA PRO A 16 46.80 27.42 -78.58
C PRO A 16 47.93 28.46 -78.34
N HIS A 17 49.15 28.23 -78.83
CA HIS A 17 50.16 29.30 -79.03
C HIS A 17 50.58 29.30 -80.50
N GLY A 18 50.59 30.40 -81.26
CA GLY A 18 50.18 31.78 -81.02
C GLY A 18 49.61 32.39 -82.31
N GLY A 19 48.55 33.19 -82.15
CA GLY A 19 47.79 33.78 -83.25
C GLY A 19 48.60 34.78 -84.10
N PRO A 20 48.07 35.17 -85.28
CA PRO A 20 48.75 36.06 -86.23
C PRO A 20 49.16 37.41 -85.63
N ALA A 21 48.48 37.87 -84.57
CA ALA A 21 48.87 39.05 -83.80
C ALA A 21 50.27 38.93 -83.16
N TRP A 22 50.64 37.74 -82.68
CA TRP A 22 51.94 37.48 -82.06
C TRP A 22 53.08 37.44 -83.08
N ARG A 23 52.82 36.87 -84.26
CA ARG A 23 53.78 36.90 -85.38
C ARG A 23 53.94 38.30 -85.97
N ARG A 24 52.85 39.07 -86.08
CA ARG A 24 52.88 40.49 -86.50
C ARG A 24 53.64 41.36 -85.51
N MET A 25 53.50 41.12 -84.21
CA MET A 25 54.26 41.84 -83.19
C MET A 25 55.77 41.55 -83.26
N ILE A 26 56.16 40.28 -83.49
CA ILE A 26 57.58 39.91 -83.70
C ILE A 26 58.14 40.56 -84.97
N ALA A 27 57.37 40.56 -86.08
CA ALA A 27 57.78 41.22 -87.32
C ALA A 27 57.94 42.75 -87.16
N TRP A 28 57.05 43.39 -86.41
CA TRP A 28 57.16 44.81 -86.05
C TRP A 28 58.41 45.09 -85.22
N ILE A 29 58.75 44.23 -84.25
CA ILE A 29 59.96 44.38 -83.43
C ILE A 29 61.23 44.22 -84.27
N GLN A 30 61.24 43.31 -85.25
CA GLN A 30 62.37 43.12 -86.18
C GLN A 30 62.55 44.33 -87.12
N LEU A 31 61.46 44.86 -87.69
CA LEU A 31 61.48 46.09 -88.50
C LEU A 31 61.93 47.31 -87.69
N LEU A 32 61.47 47.43 -86.44
CA LEU A 32 61.86 48.50 -85.53
C LEU A 32 63.37 48.43 -85.21
N LYS A 33 63.94 47.22 -85.11
CA LYS A 33 65.38 46.99 -84.87
C LYS A 33 66.23 47.44 -86.06
N VAL A 34 65.80 47.15 -87.29
CA VAL A 34 66.47 47.59 -88.54
C VAL A 34 66.35 49.10 -88.73
N PHE A 35 65.18 49.68 -88.42
CA PHE A 35 64.96 51.12 -88.47
C PHE A 35 65.85 51.87 -87.45
N VAL A 36 66.02 51.30 -86.25
CA VAL A 36 66.89 51.79 -85.19
C VAL A 36 68.38 51.73 -85.55
N GLN A 37 68.81 50.78 -86.38
CA GLN A 37 70.20 50.68 -86.85
C GLN A 37 70.54 51.64 -88.01
N ARG A 38 69.56 52.06 -88.82
CA ARG A 38 69.81 52.82 -90.07
C ARG A 38 69.74 54.35 -89.91
N TYR A 39 69.15 54.85 -88.82
CA TYR A 39 69.05 56.29 -88.52
C TYR A 39 69.78 56.63 -87.21
N GLY A 40 71.08 56.33 -87.23
CA GLY A 40 72.01 56.40 -86.10
C GLY A 40 72.30 57.77 -85.50
N GLU A 41 71.75 58.88 -86.00
CA GLU A 41 71.95 60.21 -85.39
C GLU A 41 70.70 61.10 -85.39
N VAL A 42 69.50 60.54 -85.15
CA VAL A 42 68.29 61.35 -84.90
C VAL A 42 67.60 60.93 -83.60
N ALA A 43 68.18 61.30 -82.47
CA ALA A 43 67.74 60.94 -81.12
C ALA A 43 66.48 61.68 -80.61
N ARG A 44 65.82 62.53 -81.42
CA ARG A 44 64.76 63.43 -80.92
C ARG A 44 63.33 62.87 -80.91
N TRP A 45 63.04 61.70 -81.51
CA TRP A 45 61.66 61.19 -81.63
C TRP A 45 61.39 59.81 -81.00
N ARG A 46 62.39 59.15 -80.38
CA ARG A 46 62.24 57.81 -79.80
C ARG A 46 61.28 57.75 -78.60
N THR A 47 61.32 58.75 -77.74
CA THR A 47 60.56 58.76 -76.48
C THR A 47 59.05 58.89 -76.71
N ALA A 48 58.64 59.77 -77.63
CA ALA A 48 57.24 59.99 -77.96
C ALA A 48 56.56 58.73 -78.55
N PHE A 49 57.28 58.00 -79.41
CA PHE A 49 56.74 56.78 -80.04
C PHE A 49 56.52 55.64 -79.02
N LEU A 50 57.44 55.48 -78.07
CA LEU A 50 57.33 54.46 -77.01
C LEU A 50 56.14 54.74 -76.07
N LEU A 51 55.88 56.00 -75.74
CA LEU A 51 54.73 56.39 -74.92
C LEU A 51 53.39 56.11 -75.62
N PHE A 52 53.31 56.34 -76.93
CA PHE A 52 52.10 56.05 -77.71
C PHE A 52 51.78 54.55 -77.75
N LEU A 53 52.79 53.70 -77.92
CA LEU A 53 52.62 52.24 -77.88
C LEU A 53 52.20 51.75 -76.48
N ALA A 54 52.75 52.33 -75.41
CA ALA A 54 52.37 51.99 -74.04
C ALA A 54 50.87 52.27 -73.77
N LEU A 55 50.36 53.43 -74.22
CA LEU A 55 48.94 53.80 -74.05
C LEU A 55 47.98 52.87 -74.79
N LEU A 56 48.35 52.42 -76.00
CA LEU A 56 47.53 51.47 -76.75
C LEU A 56 47.49 50.08 -76.10
N ALA A 57 48.62 49.63 -75.55
CA ALA A 57 48.68 48.37 -74.81
C ALA A 57 47.79 48.41 -73.55
N GLU A 58 47.84 49.49 -72.77
CA GLU A 58 47.04 49.63 -71.54
C GLU A 58 45.53 49.61 -71.83
N ARG A 59 45.09 50.29 -72.89
CA ARG A 59 43.68 50.29 -73.32
C ARG A 59 43.20 48.90 -73.77
N GLY A 60 44.05 48.12 -74.44
CA GLY A 60 43.74 46.76 -74.84
C GLY A 60 43.55 45.82 -73.64
N LEU A 61 44.46 45.90 -72.67
CA LEU A 61 44.43 45.12 -71.43
C LEU A 61 43.18 45.39 -70.58
N ARG A 62 42.79 46.66 -70.42
CA ARG A 62 41.57 47.03 -69.66
C ARG A 62 40.29 46.44 -70.25
N ARG A 63 40.12 46.45 -71.58
CA ARG A 63 38.91 45.90 -72.22
C ARG A 63 38.83 44.38 -72.08
N ALA A 64 39.96 43.69 -72.25
CA ALA A 64 40.02 42.23 -72.11
C ALA A 64 39.67 41.79 -70.67
N TYR A 65 40.16 42.52 -69.66
CA TYR A 65 39.87 42.24 -68.25
C TYR A 65 38.38 42.38 -67.91
N LEU A 66 37.72 43.44 -68.37
CA LEU A 66 36.30 43.68 -68.08
C LEU A 66 35.40 42.63 -68.74
N SER A 67 35.69 42.26 -70.00
CA SER A 67 34.94 41.20 -70.71
C SER A 67 35.09 39.83 -70.05
N TRP A 68 36.30 39.50 -69.56
CA TRP A 68 36.54 38.27 -68.81
C TRP A 68 35.78 38.24 -67.48
N LYS A 69 35.73 39.38 -66.77
CA LYS A 69 35.03 39.51 -65.49
C LYS A 69 33.52 39.29 -65.63
N GLU A 70 32.88 39.88 -66.64
CA GLU A 70 31.43 39.71 -66.84
C GLU A 70 31.03 38.29 -67.25
N SER A 71 31.83 37.64 -68.10
CA SER A 71 31.53 36.29 -68.61
C SER A 71 31.60 35.21 -67.54
N ARG A 72 32.42 35.40 -66.49
CA ARG A 72 32.62 34.39 -65.43
C ARG A 72 31.68 34.53 -64.23
N LEU A 73 31.18 35.72 -63.94
CA LEU A 73 30.44 36.00 -62.70
C LEU A 73 28.93 35.78 -62.84
N ARG A 74 28.30 36.14 -63.96
CA ARG A 74 26.83 36.00 -64.14
C ARG A 74 26.33 34.54 -64.10
N PRO A 75 26.97 33.55 -64.74
CA PRO A 75 26.48 32.16 -64.71
C PRO A 75 26.61 31.51 -63.33
N ARG A 76 27.64 31.88 -62.55
CA ARG A 76 27.86 31.34 -61.21
C ARG A 76 26.81 31.79 -60.21
N ALA A 77 26.39 33.06 -60.28
CA ALA A 77 25.33 33.60 -59.42
C ALA A 77 23.97 32.93 -59.69
N ALA A 78 23.61 32.74 -60.97
CA ALA A 78 22.36 32.08 -61.34
C ALA A 78 22.30 30.61 -60.90
N ASN A 79 23.40 29.86 -61.05
CA ASN A 79 23.46 28.47 -60.61
C ASN A 79 23.41 28.33 -59.07
N ALA A 80 24.02 29.25 -58.32
CA ALA A 80 23.93 29.26 -56.86
C ALA A 80 22.50 29.55 -56.37
N ALA A 81 21.78 30.47 -57.02
CA ALA A 81 20.37 30.74 -56.74
C ALA A 81 19.46 29.54 -57.06
N ALA A 82 19.71 28.83 -58.17
CA ALA A 82 18.93 27.64 -58.51
C ALA A 82 19.14 26.49 -57.51
N VAL A 83 20.37 26.24 -57.06
CA VAL A 83 20.68 25.18 -56.09
C VAL A 83 20.05 25.48 -54.73
N THR A 84 20.09 26.73 -54.27
CA THR A 84 19.46 27.14 -53.01
C THR A 84 17.93 26.99 -53.05
N LEU A 85 17.29 27.37 -54.16
CA LEU A 85 15.85 27.18 -54.35
C LEU A 85 15.46 25.69 -54.37
N GLN A 86 16.21 24.86 -55.09
CA GLN A 86 15.98 23.40 -55.15
C GLN A 86 16.15 22.73 -53.79
N ALA A 87 17.17 23.14 -53.02
CA ALA A 87 17.37 22.65 -51.66
C ALA A 87 16.20 23.04 -50.73
N ALA A 88 15.68 24.26 -50.86
CA ALA A 88 14.52 24.72 -50.10
C ALA A 88 13.26 23.90 -50.41
N PHE A 89 12.95 23.63 -51.68
CA PHE A 89 11.80 22.81 -52.07
C PHE A 89 11.91 21.35 -51.60
N ARG A 90 13.09 20.73 -51.71
CA ARG A 90 13.34 19.38 -51.17
C ARG A 90 13.17 19.36 -49.64
N GLY A 91 13.67 20.39 -48.95
CA GLY A 91 13.48 20.54 -47.50
C GLY A 91 12.02 20.71 -47.10
N MET A 92 11.22 21.46 -47.88
CA MET A 92 9.78 21.59 -47.63
C MET A 92 9.03 20.28 -47.85
N ALA A 93 9.34 19.53 -48.91
CA ALA A 93 8.73 18.22 -49.18
C ALA A 93 9.04 17.22 -48.05
N ALA A 94 10.29 17.14 -47.59
CA ALA A 94 10.69 16.27 -46.49
C ALA A 94 9.98 16.61 -45.17
N ARG A 95 9.79 17.91 -44.86
CA ARG A 95 9.05 18.35 -43.67
C ARG A 95 7.56 18.00 -43.75
N ARG A 96 6.93 18.12 -44.93
CA ARG A 96 5.54 17.71 -45.15
C ARG A 96 5.36 16.20 -44.95
N GLU A 97 6.23 15.39 -45.53
CA GLU A 97 6.22 13.93 -45.36
C GLU A 97 6.40 13.51 -43.88
N LEU A 98 7.34 14.13 -43.18
CA LEU A 98 7.54 13.86 -41.74
C LEU A 98 6.32 14.25 -40.90
N SER A 99 5.66 15.37 -41.23
CA SER A 99 4.44 15.81 -40.55
C SER A 99 3.29 14.81 -40.74
N LEU A 100 3.09 14.33 -41.97
CA LEU A 100 2.09 13.29 -42.27
C LEU A 100 2.36 11.99 -41.51
N ARG A 101 3.62 11.53 -41.48
CA ARG A 101 4.00 10.33 -40.69
C ARG A 101 3.78 10.52 -39.19
N ARG A 102 4.08 11.70 -38.65
CA ARG A 102 3.80 12.02 -37.23
C ARG A 102 2.32 12.01 -36.92
N ARG A 103 1.48 12.59 -37.80
CA ARG A 103 0.01 12.57 -37.66
C ARG A 103 -0.55 11.15 -37.75
N ALA A 104 -0.09 10.34 -38.70
CA ALA A 104 -0.51 8.95 -38.83
C ALA A 104 -0.13 8.11 -37.59
N ARG A 105 1.08 8.28 -37.06
CA ARG A 105 1.52 7.63 -35.80
C ARG A 105 0.71 8.09 -34.60
N ALA A 106 0.39 9.39 -34.51
CA ALA A 106 -0.44 9.92 -33.43
C ALA A 106 -1.88 9.37 -33.49
N ALA A 107 -2.47 9.28 -34.68
CA ALA A 107 -3.79 8.68 -34.88
C ALA A 107 -3.80 7.18 -34.51
N ALA A 108 -2.79 6.41 -34.94
CA ALA A 108 -2.64 5.02 -34.56
C ALA A 108 -2.47 4.84 -33.04
N ALA A 109 -1.67 5.69 -32.39
CA ALA A 109 -1.50 5.67 -30.94
C ALA A 109 -2.81 5.99 -30.20
N ALA A 110 -3.59 6.97 -30.69
CA ALA A 110 -4.90 7.29 -30.12
C ALA A 110 -5.88 6.12 -30.21
N LEU A 111 -5.92 5.40 -31.35
CA LEU A 111 -6.76 4.22 -31.54
C LEU A 111 -6.36 3.07 -30.59
N ILE A 112 -5.05 2.81 -30.45
CA ILE A 112 -4.54 1.78 -29.53
C ILE A 112 -4.90 2.14 -28.09
N GLN A 113 -4.71 3.39 -27.69
CA GLN A 113 -5.07 3.85 -26.34
C GLN A 113 -6.58 3.79 -26.10
N ALA A 114 -7.41 4.16 -27.07
CA ALA A 114 -8.87 4.05 -26.96
C ALA A 114 -9.32 2.59 -26.81
N ARG A 115 -8.76 1.68 -27.61
CA ARG A 115 -9.06 0.24 -27.54
C ARG A 115 -8.58 -0.38 -26.22
N TRP A 116 -7.44 0.06 -25.70
CA TRP A 116 -6.94 -0.34 -24.40
C TRP A 116 -7.85 0.14 -23.26
N ARG A 117 -8.26 1.42 -23.28
CA ARG A 117 -9.19 1.98 -22.28
C ARG A 117 -10.55 1.27 -22.29
N ALA A 118 -11.10 0.99 -23.47
CA ALA A 118 -12.35 0.22 -23.60
C ALA A 118 -12.22 -1.20 -23.03
N ARG A 119 -11.10 -1.88 -23.27
CA ARG A 119 -10.84 -3.22 -22.72
C ARG A 119 -10.59 -3.20 -21.22
N ALA A 120 -9.98 -2.13 -20.70
CA ALA A 120 -9.79 -1.92 -19.26
C ALA A 120 -11.14 -1.73 -18.55
N ALA A 121 -11.98 -0.82 -19.05
CA ALA A 121 -13.32 -0.60 -18.51
C ALA A 121 -14.19 -1.88 -18.55
N ALA A 122 -14.14 -2.64 -19.65
CA ALA A 122 -14.86 -3.92 -19.75
C ALA A 122 -14.38 -4.96 -18.72
N ARG A 123 -13.07 -4.98 -18.39
CA ARG A 123 -12.52 -5.85 -17.34
C ARG A 123 -12.95 -5.41 -15.95
N GLU A 124 -12.98 -4.10 -15.69
CA GLU A 124 -13.47 -3.55 -14.41
C GLU A 124 -14.94 -3.88 -14.19
N HIS A 125 -15.79 -3.73 -15.22
CA HIS A 125 -17.20 -4.14 -15.15
C HIS A 125 -17.35 -5.66 -14.94
N ALA A 126 -16.59 -6.48 -15.66
CA ALA A 126 -16.62 -7.93 -15.48
C ALA A 126 -16.18 -8.33 -14.06
N ALA A 127 -15.12 -7.70 -13.53
CA ALA A 127 -14.64 -7.92 -12.17
C ALA A 127 -15.70 -7.52 -11.13
N ALA A 128 -16.33 -6.36 -11.30
CA ALA A 128 -17.42 -5.91 -10.42
C ALA A 128 -18.59 -6.90 -10.40
N VAL A 129 -19.00 -7.42 -11.57
CA VAL A 129 -20.06 -8.43 -11.66
C VAL A 129 -19.65 -9.74 -10.98
N ILE A 130 -18.42 -10.21 -11.19
CA ILE A 130 -17.89 -11.42 -10.53
C ILE A 130 -17.88 -11.25 -9.01
N CYS A 131 -17.39 -10.11 -8.51
CA CYS A 131 -17.37 -9.78 -7.08
C CYS A 131 -18.79 -9.71 -6.49
N GLN A 132 -19.74 -9.07 -7.18
CA GLN A 132 -21.14 -9.01 -6.75
C GLN A 132 -21.79 -10.41 -6.73
N CYS A 133 -21.57 -11.23 -7.75
CA CYS A 133 -22.06 -12.60 -7.80
C CYS A 133 -21.45 -13.49 -6.70
N ALA A 134 -20.14 -13.35 -6.45
CA ALA A 134 -19.46 -14.04 -5.37
C ALA A 134 -19.99 -13.62 -4.00
N TRP A 135 -20.22 -12.32 -3.79
CA TRP A 135 -20.80 -11.79 -2.55
C TRP A 135 -22.23 -12.31 -2.34
N ARG A 136 -23.09 -12.26 -3.36
CA ARG A 136 -24.46 -12.80 -3.29
C ARG A 136 -24.48 -14.30 -2.98
N ARG A 137 -23.61 -15.07 -3.62
CA ARG A 137 -23.46 -16.52 -3.34
C ARG A 137 -22.99 -16.77 -1.90
N ARG A 138 -22.03 -15.98 -1.41
CA ARG A 138 -21.51 -16.06 -0.05
C ARG A 138 -22.56 -15.65 0.99
N ALA A 139 -23.38 -14.64 0.71
CA ALA A 139 -24.50 -14.25 1.56
C ALA A 139 -25.59 -15.32 1.62
N ALA A 140 -25.93 -15.93 0.48
CA ALA A 140 -26.91 -17.03 0.40
C ALA A 140 -26.43 -18.26 1.19
N ARG A 141 -25.15 -18.64 1.07
CA ARG A 141 -24.55 -19.74 1.86
C ARG A 141 -24.59 -19.45 3.36
N ARG A 142 -24.28 -18.22 3.78
CA ARG A 142 -24.39 -17.79 5.19
C ARG A 142 -25.82 -17.91 5.71
N ARG A 143 -26.81 -17.51 4.92
CA ARG A 143 -28.23 -17.64 5.29
C ARG A 143 -28.66 -19.11 5.41
N LEU A 144 -28.23 -19.97 4.48
CA LEU A 144 -28.53 -21.40 4.52
C LEU A 144 -27.91 -22.08 5.75
N ALA A 145 -26.66 -21.74 6.10
CA ALA A 145 -26.01 -22.28 7.29
C ALA A 145 -26.76 -21.89 8.58
N ARG A 146 -27.20 -20.63 8.71
CA ARG A 146 -28.02 -20.18 9.85
C ARG A 146 -29.33 -20.96 9.95
N LEU A 147 -30.03 -21.14 8.83
CA LEU A 147 -31.29 -21.89 8.79
C LEU A 147 -31.10 -23.36 9.16
N ARG A 148 -29.99 -24.00 8.79
CA ARG A 148 -29.68 -25.39 9.19
C ARG A 148 -29.47 -25.49 10.71
N VAL A 149 -28.70 -24.58 11.29
CA VAL A 149 -28.48 -24.54 12.74
C VAL A 149 -29.79 -24.28 13.49
N GLU A 150 -30.64 -23.37 12.99
CA GLU A 150 -31.97 -23.13 13.56
C GLU A 150 -32.87 -24.37 13.47
N GLN A 151 -32.81 -25.11 12.36
CA GLN A 151 -33.57 -26.36 12.18
C GLN A 151 -33.09 -27.47 13.12
N GLU A 152 -31.77 -27.64 13.29
CA GLU A 152 -31.19 -28.61 14.22
C GLU A 152 -31.58 -28.29 15.67
N ARG A 153 -31.48 -27.01 16.08
CA ARG A 153 -31.93 -26.54 17.39
C ARG A 153 -33.42 -26.77 17.63
N ALA A 154 -34.26 -26.56 16.61
CA ALA A 154 -35.69 -26.83 16.70
C ALA A 154 -35.96 -28.34 16.86
N ALA A 155 -35.23 -29.20 16.14
CA ALA A 155 -35.35 -30.65 16.26
C ALA A 155 -34.90 -31.15 17.64
N GLU A 156 -33.80 -30.61 18.18
CA GLU A 156 -33.34 -30.90 19.54
C GLU A 156 -34.36 -30.43 20.59
N ALA A 157 -34.93 -29.24 20.42
CA ALA A 157 -35.98 -28.73 21.31
C ALA A 157 -37.23 -29.63 21.31
N CYS A 158 -37.64 -30.17 20.16
CA CYS A 158 -38.73 -31.15 20.09
C CYS A 158 -38.38 -32.44 20.85
N ARG A 159 -37.18 -33.01 20.63
CA ARG A 159 -36.74 -34.22 21.35
C ARG A 159 -36.69 -34.03 22.86
N LEU A 160 -36.22 -32.85 23.32
CA LEU A 160 -36.19 -32.53 24.74
C LEU A 160 -37.60 -32.41 25.32
N ARG A 161 -38.56 -31.83 24.57
CA ARG A 161 -39.97 -31.78 24.98
C ARG A 161 -40.57 -33.18 25.07
N GLU A 162 -40.37 -34.03 24.07
CA GLU A 162 -40.83 -35.42 24.10
C GLU A 162 -40.27 -36.19 25.30
N MET A 163 -38.97 -36.01 25.61
CA MET A 163 -38.36 -36.62 26.79
C MET A 163 -38.97 -36.12 28.10
N VAL A 164 -39.25 -34.81 28.19
CA VAL A 164 -39.91 -34.22 29.36
C VAL A 164 -41.32 -34.78 29.53
N ASP A 165 -42.10 -34.91 28.46
CA ASP A 165 -43.46 -35.47 28.51
C ASP A 165 -43.44 -36.93 28.99
N VAL A 166 -42.50 -37.75 28.49
CA VAL A 166 -42.33 -39.15 28.92
C VAL A 166 -41.93 -39.22 30.40
N LEU A 167 -40.99 -38.39 30.84
CA LEU A 167 -40.59 -38.35 32.25
C LEU A 167 -41.73 -37.89 33.15
N GLN A 168 -42.53 -36.92 32.70
CA GLN A 168 -43.67 -36.43 33.45
C GLN A 168 -44.75 -37.51 33.59
N GLN A 169 -45.04 -38.26 32.52
CA GLN A 169 -45.96 -39.39 32.58
C GLN A 169 -45.44 -40.51 33.49
N ALA A 170 -44.13 -40.79 33.51
CA ALA A 170 -43.54 -41.75 34.43
C ALA A 170 -43.64 -41.33 35.90
N VAL A 171 -43.53 -40.02 36.18
CA VAL A 171 -43.73 -39.46 37.52
C VAL A 171 -45.19 -39.59 37.94
N GLU A 172 -46.14 -39.24 37.08
CA GLU A 172 -47.57 -39.38 37.34
C GLU A 172 -47.95 -40.86 37.62
N ASP A 173 -47.44 -41.80 36.81
CA ASP A 173 -47.64 -43.24 37.02
C ASP A 173 -47.04 -43.73 38.35
N ALA A 174 -45.87 -43.22 38.73
CA ALA A 174 -45.23 -43.54 40.00
C ALA A 174 -46.02 -42.99 41.20
N GLU A 175 -46.57 -41.78 41.10
CA GLU A 175 -47.43 -41.18 42.12
C GLU A 175 -48.70 -42.01 42.33
N VAL A 176 -49.35 -42.46 41.24
CA VAL A 176 -50.52 -43.35 41.31
C VAL A 176 -50.18 -44.67 42.01
N ARG A 177 -49.02 -45.28 41.69
CA ARG A 177 -48.57 -46.51 42.34
C ARG A 177 -48.33 -46.32 43.83
N VAL A 178 -47.68 -45.24 44.23
CA VAL A 178 -47.44 -44.93 45.65
C VAL A 178 -48.76 -44.71 46.40
N ILE A 179 -49.74 -44.03 45.79
CA ILE A 179 -51.06 -43.85 46.39
C ILE A 179 -51.76 -45.21 46.54
N ALA A 180 -51.70 -46.07 45.53
CA ALA A 180 -52.29 -47.41 45.58
C ALA A 180 -51.65 -48.28 46.67
N GLU A 181 -50.32 -48.25 46.81
CA GLU A 181 -49.59 -48.96 47.87
C GLU A 181 -49.95 -48.42 49.26
N ARG A 182 -50.10 -47.10 49.42
CA ARG A 182 -50.54 -46.49 50.68
C ARG A 182 -51.96 -46.91 51.07
N GLU A 183 -52.88 -46.93 50.12
CA GLU A 183 -54.26 -47.37 50.38
C GLU A 183 -54.34 -48.89 50.64
N ALA A 184 -53.53 -49.69 49.94
CA ALA A 184 -53.40 -51.11 50.22
C ALA A 184 -52.80 -51.37 51.63
N ALA A 185 -51.78 -50.61 52.02
CA ALA A 185 -51.19 -50.68 53.36
C ALA A 185 -52.20 -50.25 54.44
N LYS A 186 -52.99 -49.20 54.21
CA LYS A 186 -54.07 -48.79 55.13
C LYS A 186 -55.13 -49.88 55.28
N LYS A 187 -55.55 -50.51 54.17
CA LYS A 187 -56.51 -51.63 54.21
C LYS A 187 -55.94 -52.84 54.94
N ALA A 188 -54.68 -53.19 54.70
CA ALA A 188 -54.00 -54.28 55.41
C ALA A 188 -53.86 -54.01 56.92
N ILE A 189 -53.64 -52.75 57.32
CA ILE A 189 -53.63 -52.34 58.74
C ILE A 189 -55.03 -52.41 59.35
N ALA A 190 -56.08 -52.06 58.59
CA ALA A 190 -57.47 -52.09 59.06
C ALA A 190 -58.07 -53.52 59.14
N GLU A 191 -57.64 -54.43 58.25
CA GLU A 191 -58.07 -55.83 58.23
C GLU A 191 -57.26 -56.74 59.18
N ALA A 192 -56.18 -56.23 59.78
CA ALA A 192 -55.42 -56.95 60.79
C ALA A 192 -56.21 -57.02 62.13
N PRO A 193 -56.49 -58.22 62.68
CA PRO A 193 -57.07 -58.36 64.02
C PRO A 193 -56.10 -57.78 65.08
N PRO A 194 -56.58 -57.17 66.19
CA PRO A 194 -55.70 -56.66 67.23
C PRO A 194 -55.16 -57.84 68.04
N VAL A 195 -54.06 -58.41 67.56
CA VAL A 195 -53.30 -59.43 68.29
C VAL A 195 -52.01 -58.77 68.76
N ILE A 196 -52.07 -58.29 70.00
CA ILE A 196 -50.88 -58.00 70.81
C ILE A 196 -50.13 -59.32 70.97
N ARG A 197 -49.06 -59.49 70.19
CA ARG A 197 -47.98 -60.43 70.47
C ARG A 197 -46.67 -59.70 70.21
N GLU A 198 -46.13 -59.18 71.30
CA GLU A 198 -44.77 -58.68 71.40
C GLU A 198 -43.81 -59.83 71.13
N ILE A 199 -43.33 -59.91 69.88
CA ILE A 199 -42.18 -60.71 69.50
C ILE A 199 -41.06 -59.70 69.29
N VAL A 200 -40.15 -59.63 70.27
CA VAL A 200 -38.90 -58.88 70.16
C VAL A 200 -38.02 -59.57 69.12
N VAL A 201 -38.17 -59.17 67.86
CA VAL A 201 -37.20 -59.46 66.80
C VAL A 201 -36.18 -58.34 66.83
N GLN A 202 -34.93 -58.67 67.14
CA GLN A 202 -33.81 -57.73 67.11
C GLN A 202 -33.67 -57.12 65.71
N VAL A 203 -33.59 -55.80 65.70
CA VAL A 203 -33.76 -54.97 64.53
C VAL A 203 -32.40 -54.72 63.88
N VAL A 204 -32.18 -55.29 62.69
CA VAL A 204 -31.03 -54.97 61.81
C VAL A 204 -31.48 -54.14 60.60
N ASP A 205 -32.81 -54.02 60.37
CA ASP A 205 -33.37 -53.24 59.28
C ASP A 205 -33.67 -51.78 59.66
N THR A 206 -33.77 -51.41 60.95
CA THR A 206 -33.97 -50.01 61.36
C THR A 206 -32.78 -49.14 61.04
N GLU A 207 -31.55 -49.56 61.33
CA GLU A 207 -30.37 -48.73 61.05
C GLU A 207 -30.21 -48.44 59.55
N LYS A 208 -30.56 -49.41 58.69
CA LYS A 208 -30.54 -49.21 57.23
C LYS A 208 -31.69 -48.33 56.76
N VAL A 209 -32.89 -48.50 57.33
CA VAL A 209 -34.05 -47.65 57.03
C VAL A 209 -33.81 -46.22 57.50
N ASP A 210 -33.20 -46.03 58.67
CA ASP A 210 -32.84 -44.73 59.23
C ASP A 210 -31.73 -44.06 58.41
N SER A 211 -30.74 -44.83 57.95
CA SER A 211 -29.69 -44.37 57.04
C SER A 211 -30.26 -43.95 55.67
N LEU A 212 -31.15 -44.76 55.09
CA LEU A 212 -31.84 -44.42 53.84
C LEU A 212 -32.79 -43.24 54.03
N ALA A 213 -33.48 -43.13 55.17
CA ALA A 213 -34.35 -42.00 55.48
C ALA A 213 -33.55 -40.70 55.64
N ALA A 214 -32.37 -40.77 56.27
CA ALA A 214 -31.45 -39.64 56.38
C ALA A 214 -30.90 -39.22 55.01
N GLU A 215 -30.55 -40.16 54.14
CA GLU A 215 -30.07 -39.85 52.79
C GLU A 215 -31.20 -39.28 51.90
N VAL A 216 -32.43 -39.80 52.01
CA VAL A 216 -33.59 -39.23 51.32
C VAL A 216 -33.90 -37.81 51.82
N ALA A 217 -33.75 -37.54 53.12
CA ALA A 217 -33.87 -36.17 53.66
C ALA A 217 -32.79 -35.25 53.09
N ARG A 218 -31.53 -35.70 53.08
CA ARG A 218 -30.39 -34.96 52.52
C ARG A 218 -30.59 -34.66 51.02
N LEU A 219 -31.04 -35.63 50.24
CA LEU A 219 -31.31 -35.46 48.80
C LEU A 219 -32.48 -34.51 48.54
N LYS A 220 -33.51 -34.52 49.40
CA LYS A 220 -34.61 -33.54 49.33
C LYS A 220 -34.13 -32.13 49.62
N ASP A 221 -33.28 -31.94 50.62
CA ASP A 221 -32.70 -30.64 50.94
C ASP A 221 -31.81 -30.13 49.80
N LEU A 222 -30.99 -31.01 49.22
CA LEU A 222 -30.13 -30.68 48.09
C LEU A 222 -30.95 -30.31 46.84
N LEU A 223 -32.02 -31.07 46.55
CA LEU A 223 -32.94 -30.77 45.46
C LEU A 223 -33.66 -29.43 45.67
N GLY A 224 -34.06 -29.13 46.91
CA GLY A 224 -34.66 -27.84 47.27
C GLY A 224 -33.69 -26.67 47.08
N ALA A 225 -32.42 -26.85 47.45
CA ALA A 225 -31.38 -25.86 47.22
C ALA A 225 -31.12 -25.63 45.73
N GLU A 226 -31.07 -26.69 44.92
CA GLU A 226 -30.87 -26.60 43.47
C GLU A 226 -32.08 -25.95 42.76
N MET A 227 -33.31 -26.28 43.18
CA MET A 227 -34.52 -25.62 42.68
C MET A 227 -34.53 -24.13 43.00
N LYS A 228 -34.05 -23.74 44.19
CA LYS A 228 -33.92 -22.32 44.56
C LYS A 228 -32.84 -21.63 43.73
N ALA A 229 -31.67 -22.25 43.56
CA ALA A 229 -30.58 -21.72 42.73
C ALA A 229 -31.01 -21.55 41.26
N THR A 230 -31.74 -22.52 40.69
CA THR A 230 -32.26 -22.42 39.33
C THR A 230 -33.35 -21.35 39.18
N PHE A 231 -34.18 -21.14 40.20
CA PHE A 231 -35.14 -20.03 40.22
C PHE A 231 -34.45 -18.66 40.28
N ASP A 232 -33.46 -18.51 41.17
CA ASP A 232 -32.69 -17.27 41.29
C ASP A 232 -31.89 -16.98 40.01
N ALA A 233 -31.32 -18.01 39.36
CA ALA A 233 -30.66 -17.88 38.07
C ALA A 233 -31.62 -17.45 36.95
N LYS A 234 -32.82 -18.05 36.88
CA LYS A 234 -33.86 -17.64 35.91
C LYS A 234 -34.29 -16.19 36.11
N LYS A 235 -34.42 -15.75 37.36
CA LYS A 235 -34.73 -14.36 37.70
C LYS A 235 -33.62 -13.41 37.24
N ALA A 236 -32.36 -13.75 37.49
CA ALA A 236 -31.21 -12.95 37.06
C ALA A 236 -31.12 -12.83 35.52
N VAL A 237 -31.44 -13.90 34.79
CA VAL A 237 -31.50 -13.88 33.32
C VAL A 237 -32.60 -12.95 32.81
N ALA A 238 -33.80 -13.02 33.39
CA ALA A 238 -34.91 -12.14 33.02
C ALA A 238 -34.58 -10.65 33.28
N GLU A 239 -33.89 -10.34 34.39
CA GLU A 239 -33.43 -8.98 34.67
C GLU A 239 -32.35 -8.51 33.68
N ALA A 240 -31.47 -9.40 33.23
CA ALA A 240 -30.46 -9.10 32.22
C ALA A 240 -31.09 -8.85 30.84
N GLU A 241 -32.10 -9.63 30.46
CA GLU A 241 -32.87 -9.44 29.22
C GLU A 241 -33.57 -8.07 29.19
N LEU A 242 -34.21 -7.67 30.29
CA LEU A 242 -34.84 -6.35 30.41
C LEU A 242 -33.82 -5.21 30.29
N ARG A 243 -32.62 -5.35 30.88
CA ARG A 243 -31.54 -4.37 30.72
C ARG A 243 -31.05 -4.29 29.27
N ASN A 244 -30.90 -5.43 28.60
CA ASN A 244 -30.49 -5.48 27.20
C ASN A 244 -31.53 -4.82 26.27
N GLU A 245 -32.82 -5.04 26.52
CA GLU A 245 -33.89 -4.39 25.76
C GLU A 245 -33.86 -2.87 25.94
N LYS A 246 -33.62 -2.39 27.17
CA LYS A 246 -33.47 -0.95 27.45
C LYS A 246 -32.26 -0.35 26.72
N LEU A 247 -31.13 -1.05 26.70
CA LEU A 247 -29.94 -0.61 25.95
C LEU A 247 -30.19 -0.59 24.44
N ALA A 248 -30.89 -1.59 23.90
CA ALA A 248 -31.25 -1.63 22.48
C ALA A 248 -32.14 -0.44 22.07
N ARG A 249 -33.10 -0.05 22.93
CA ARG A 249 -33.93 1.15 22.70
C ARG A 249 -33.09 2.45 22.72
N LEU A 250 -32.15 2.58 23.66
CA LEU A 250 -31.26 3.74 23.71
C LEU A 250 -30.36 3.83 22.47
N LEU A 251 -29.83 2.69 22.02
CA LEU A 251 -29.02 2.61 20.81
C LEU A 251 -29.83 3.02 19.58
N GLY A 252 -31.08 2.57 19.45
CA GLY A 252 -31.97 2.98 18.37
C GLY A 252 -32.27 4.49 18.36
N VAL A 253 -32.42 5.12 19.53
CA VAL A 253 -32.59 6.58 19.63
C VAL A 253 -31.33 7.31 19.14
N GLU A 254 -30.15 6.83 19.51
CA GLU A 254 -28.89 7.45 19.10
C GLU A 254 -28.60 7.25 17.60
N GLU A 255 -28.98 6.10 17.03
CA GLU A 255 -28.92 5.85 15.59
C GLU A 255 -29.81 6.82 14.79
N VAL A 256 -31.01 7.14 15.30
CA VAL A 256 -31.90 8.13 14.66
C VAL A 256 -31.29 9.53 14.72
N LYS A 257 -30.72 9.95 15.86
CA LYS A 257 -30.02 11.23 15.97
C LYS A 257 -28.83 11.31 15.01
N ASN A 258 -28.05 10.24 14.91
CA ASN A 258 -26.89 10.20 14.04
C ASN A 258 -27.30 10.32 12.56
N ARG A 259 -28.39 9.64 12.16
CA ARG A 259 -28.99 9.81 10.83
C ARG A 259 -29.44 11.25 10.58
N GLN A 260 -30.08 11.89 11.56
CA GLN A 260 -30.53 13.28 11.45
C GLN A 260 -29.35 14.26 11.33
N LEU A 261 -28.25 14.02 12.06
CA LEU A 261 -27.01 14.79 11.94
C LEU A 261 -26.36 14.61 10.56
N GLN A 262 -26.31 13.39 10.03
CA GLN A 262 -25.82 13.13 8.67
C GLN A 262 -26.65 13.84 7.60
N GLU A 263 -27.98 13.86 7.74
CA GLU A 263 -28.86 14.60 6.84
C GLU A 263 -28.71 16.12 6.96
N SER A 264 -28.42 16.63 8.16
CA SER A 264 -28.08 18.03 8.38
C SER A 264 -26.75 18.39 7.71
N LEU A 265 -25.74 17.53 7.86
CA LEU A 265 -24.42 17.71 7.28
C LEU A 265 -24.48 17.74 5.75
N LYS A 266 -25.18 16.79 5.12
CA LYS A 266 -25.42 16.79 3.67
C LYS A 266 -26.13 18.05 3.17
N ARG A 267 -27.10 18.57 3.93
CA ARG A 267 -27.78 19.83 3.60
C ARG A 267 -26.85 21.03 3.69
N MET A 268 -25.94 21.05 4.66
CA MET A 268 -24.93 22.10 4.80
C MET A 268 -23.88 22.02 3.69
N GLU A 269 -23.43 20.82 3.32
CA GLU A 269 -22.50 20.60 2.20
C GLU A 269 -23.09 21.09 0.87
N MET A 270 -24.36 20.79 0.61
CA MET A 270 -25.06 21.27 -0.59
C MET A 270 -25.13 22.80 -0.62
N LYS A 271 -25.48 23.44 0.51
CA LYS A 271 -25.49 24.92 0.61
C LYS A 271 -24.10 25.54 0.44
N ALA A 272 -23.05 24.88 0.95
CA ALA A 272 -21.68 25.34 0.76
C ALA A 272 -21.27 25.28 -0.71
N SER A 273 -21.62 24.18 -1.41
CA SER A 273 -21.40 24.05 -2.86
C SER A 273 -22.16 25.11 -3.66
N ASP A 274 -23.41 25.40 -3.30
CA ASP A 274 -24.21 26.43 -3.98
C ASP A 274 -23.59 27.83 -3.80
N LEU A 275 -23.14 28.16 -2.58
CA LEU A 275 -22.46 29.42 -2.25
C LEU A 275 -21.07 29.54 -2.90
N GLU A 276 -20.35 28.43 -3.07
CA GLU A 276 -19.09 28.39 -3.82
C GLU A 276 -19.32 28.66 -5.31
N GLU A 277 -20.38 28.08 -5.88
CA GLU A 277 -20.75 28.33 -7.28
C GLU A 277 -21.19 29.80 -7.49
N GLU A 278 -21.93 30.37 -6.54
CA GLU A 278 -22.30 31.79 -6.56
C GLU A 278 -21.07 32.70 -6.45
N ASN A 279 -20.15 32.41 -5.52
CA ASN A 279 -18.87 33.13 -5.43
C ASN A 279 -18.05 33.05 -6.71
N GLN A 280 -18.06 31.89 -7.38
CA GLN A 280 -17.35 31.69 -8.63
C GLN A 280 -17.98 32.52 -9.76
N LYS A 281 -19.31 32.62 -9.81
CA LYS A 281 -20.04 33.50 -10.73
C LYS A 281 -19.78 34.98 -10.47
N LEU A 282 -19.77 35.41 -9.20
CA LEU A 282 -19.45 36.79 -8.82
C LEU A 282 -18.01 37.17 -9.20
N ARG A 283 -17.04 36.28 -8.96
CA ARG A 283 -15.65 36.49 -9.41
C ARG A 283 -15.52 36.55 -10.93
N GLY A 284 -16.30 35.73 -11.65
CA GLY A 284 -16.39 35.79 -13.11
C GLY A 284 -16.99 37.10 -13.64
N ALA A 285 -18.01 37.64 -12.95
CA ALA A 285 -18.65 38.91 -13.30
C ALA A 285 -17.70 40.10 -13.08
N VAL A 286 -16.97 40.13 -11.96
CA VAL A 286 -15.96 41.17 -11.67
C VAL A 286 -14.81 41.17 -12.69
N ALA A 287 -14.42 39.99 -13.19
CA ALA A 287 -13.40 39.86 -14.24
C ALA A 287 -13.84 40.37 -15.63
N SER A 288 -15.14 40.64 -15.84
CA SER A 288 -15.70 41.08 -17.12
C SER A 288 -15.95 42.60 -17.24
N VAL A 289 -15.67 43.38 -16.18
CA VAL A 289 -15.81 44.84 -16.20
C VAL A 289 -14.55 45.48 -16.81
N PRO A 290 -14.65 46.27 -17.89
CA PRO A 290 -13.49 46.94 -18.46
C PRO A 290 -13.06 48.12 -17.59
N TYR A 291 -11.76 48.15 -17.26
CA TYR A 291 -11.08 49.19 -16.51
C TYR A 291 -11.16 50.54 -17.26
N VAL A 292 -11.97 51.48 -16.74
CA VAL A 292 -11.95 52.88 -17.17
C VAL A 292 -10.91 53.62 -16.32
N ARG A 293 -9.93 54.19 -17.02
CA ARG A 293 -8.89 55.06 -16.46
C ARG A 293 -9.28 56.50 -16.79
N LEU A 294 -9.40 57.40 -15.81
CA LEU A 294 -9.15 58.85 -15.92
C LEU A 294 -9.17 59.54 -14.52
N PRO A 295 -8.78 60.82 -14.35
CA PRO A 295 -7.50 61.23 -13.79
C PRO A 295 -7.62 62.12 -12.53
N SER A 296 -6.45 62.48 -12.00
CA SER A 296 -6.19 63.38 -10.86
C SER A 296 -6.90 64.75 -10.92
N ASN A 297 -7.34 65.27 -9.78
CA ASN A 297 -6.80 66.44 -9.04
C ASN A 297 -7.87 67.32 -8.34
N VAL A 298 -7.52 67.83 -7.14
CA VAL A 298 -7.92 69.12 -6.50
C VAL A 298 -9.16 69.18 -5.58
N ASN A 299 -8.86 69.28 -4.28
CA ASN A 299 -9.33 70.21 -3.23
C ASN A 299 -10.80 70.27 -2.73
N ARG A 300 -10.85 70.31 -1.38
CA ARG A 300 -11.51 71.27 -0.46
C ARG A 300 -12.67 70.77 0.43
N ASP A 301 -12.41 71.00 1.72
CA ASP A 301 -13.26 71.56 2.79
C ASP A 301 -14.41 70.73 3.41
N ASP A 302 -14.24 70.49 4.73
CA ASP A 302 -15.25 70.32 5.79
C ASP A 302 -16.28 71.49 5.77
N PRO A 303 -17.50 71.43 6.40
CA PRO A 303 -17.66 71.13 7.83
C PRO A 303 -19.02 70.57 8.37
N ASP A 304 -18.98 70.19 9.65
CA ASP A 304 -19.92 70.47 10.78
C ASP A 304 -21.32 69.81 11.00
N LEU A 305 -21.35 69.06 12.13
CA LEU A 305 -22.16 69.20 13.37
C LEU A 305 -23.71 69.03 13.41
N GLU A 306 -24.10 67.98 14.17
CA GLU A 306 -25.08 67.93 15.29
C GLU A 306 -26.62 68.04 15.05
N PRO A 307 -27.51 67.72 16.04
CA PRO A 307 -27.41 66.91 17.27
C PRO A 307 -28.60 65.93 17.52
N THR A 308 -28.47 65.03 18.50
CA THR A 308 -29.55 64.31 19.22
C THR A 308 -30.31 65.27 20.16
N PRO A 309 -31.53 64.99 20.67
CA PRO A 309 -31.69 64.24 21.95
C PRO A 309 -33.06 63.48 22.12
N GLU A 310 -33.10 62.38 22.91
CA GLU A 310 -33.75 62.22 24.24
C GLU A 310 -35.29 62.12 24.21
N ASN A 311 -36.06 61.37 25.00
CA ASN A 311 -36.00 60.31 26.04
C ASN A 311 -37.44 59.69 25.96
N GLU A 312 -37.88 58.58 26.57
CA GLU A 312 -37.93 58.25 27.99
C GLU A 312 -38.80 56.98 28.14
N ASP A 313 -38.66 56.32 29.29
CA ASP A 313 -39.07 54.97 29.68
C ASP A 313 -40.59 54.69 29.78
N GLU A 314 -40.98 53.40 29.71
CA GLU A 314 -41.40 52.58 30.87
C GLU A 314 -42.04 51.22 30.47
N ASN A 315 -41.68 50.23 31.29
CA ASN A 315 -42.11 48.81 31.44
C ASN A 315 -43.64 48.55 31.36
N GLU A 316 -44.21 47.36 31.14
CA GLU A 316 -43.78 45.98 31.41
C GLU A 316 -44.74 44.97 30.73
N ASN A 317 -44.23 43.75 30.44
CA ASN A 317 -44.87 42.43 30.64
C ASN A 317 -44.98 41.47 29.43
N GLU A 318 -44.72 40.19 29.74
CA GLU A 318 -44.85 38.93 28.95
C GLU A 318 -43.66 38.41 28.11
N LYS A 319 -42.63 37.97 28.86
CA LYS A 319 -41.87 36.70 28.76
C LYS A 319 -41.94 35.87 27.45
N ALA A 320 -40.93 36.07 26.61
CA ALA A 320 -40.30 35.01 25.82
C ALA A 320 -38.80 35.31 25.70
N VAL A 321 -37.93 34.58 26.42
CA VAL A 321 -36.48 34.66 26.22
C VAL A 321 -35.82 33.29 26.31
N TYR A 322 -35.08 33.03 25.25
CA TYR A 322 -34.13 31.97 24.96
C TYR A 322 -32.95 31.97 25.94
N CYS A 323 -32.44 30.78 26.28
CA CYS A 323 -31.08 30.66 26.81
C CYS A 323 -30.08 30.67 25.65
N GLU A 324 -29.52 31.85 25.38
CA GLU A 324 -28.37 32.07 24.51
C GLU A 324 -27.09 32.01 25.37
N VAL A 325 -26.19 31.07 25.06
CA VAL A 325 -24.88 30.94 25.72
C VAL A 325 -23.85 31.73 24.91
N LYS A 326 -23.32 32.78 25.53
CA LYS A 326 -22.15 33.56 25.12
C LYS A 326 -20.91 32.67 24.90
N PRO A 327 -20.12 32.89 23.84
CA PRO A 327 -18.68 32.77 23.90
C PRO A 327 -18.06 34.13 24.29
N MET A 328 -17.28 34.14 25.38
CA MET A 328 -16.45 35.28 25.77
C MET A 328 -15.29 35.44 24.79
N ILE A 329 -15.25 36.61 24.14
CA ILE A 329 -14.06 37.16 23.50
C ILE A 329 -13.26 37.84 24.62
N VAL A 330 -12.05 37.36 24.88
CA VAL A 330 -11.05 38.14 25.62
C VAL A 330 -10.19 38.86 24.59
N ASP A 331 -10.41 40.16 24.56
CA ASP A 331 -9.60 41.18 23.93
C ASP A 331 -8.14 41.13 24.44
N ARG A 332 -7.20 41.20 23.50
CA ARG A 332 -5.81 41.62 23.77
C ARG A 332 -5.28 42.37 22.56
N GLY A 333 -5.84 43.55 22.29
CA GLY A 333 -5.09 44.62 21.67
C GLY A 333 -4.02 45.14 22.63
N VAL A 334 -2.74 44.91 22.32
CA VAL A 334 -1.66 45.83 22.68
C VAL A 334 -0.74 45.93 21.47
N ASP A 335 -0.50 47.18 21.10
CA ASP A 335 0.16 47.65 19.90
C ASP A 335 1.57 47.08 19.65
N ILE A 336 1.84 46.80 18.39
CA ILE A 336 3.19 46.60 17.87
C ILE A 336 3.85 47.98 17.82
N HIS A 337 4.55 48.34 18.90
CA HIS A 337 5.63 49.31 18.81
C HIS A 337 6.93 48.58 18.45
N GLU A 338 7.44 48.87 17.25
CA GLU A 338 8.84 48.65 16.90
C GLU A 338 9.73 49.27 17.97
N ASN A 339 10.46 48.44 18.72
CA ASN A 339 11.63 48.89 19.46
C ASN A 339 12.70 47.80 19.43
N ASN A 340 13.72 48.06 18.62
CA ASN A 340 15.04 47.46 18.74
C ASN A 340 15.53 47.59 20.19
N SER A 341 15.38 46.54 20.98
CA SER A 341 16.10 46.36 22.23
C SER A 341 16.42 44.87 22.40
N GLN A 342 17.71 44.60 22.24
CA GLN A 342 18.47 43.37 22.50
C GLN A 342 17.78 42.34 23.41
N LEU A 343 17.34 41.23 22.81
CA LEU A 343 17.08 39.97 23.52
C LEU A 343 18.42 39.23 23.73
N PRO A 344 18.74 38.74 24.95
CA PRO A 344 19.97 37.99 25.21
C PRO A 344 19.86 36.55 24.69
N GLY A 345 20.79 36.16 23.80
CA GLY A 345 21.33 34.79 23.65
C GLY A 345 20.39 33.65 23.25
N LEU A 346 19.87 33.67 22.01
CA LEU A 346 19.45 32.44 21.32
C LEU A 346 20.71 31.74 20.76
N ASN A 347 20.89 30.46 21.07
CA ASN A 347 21.98 29.54 20.70
C ASN A 347 23.15 29.46 21.71
N ASP A 348 22.89 28.94 22.90
CA ASP A 348 23.96 28.38 23.73
C ASP A 348 24.19 26.90 23.33
N PRO A 349 25.34 26.54 22.73
CA PRO A 349 25.63 25.15 22.34
C PRO A 349 25.66 24.19 23.54
N GLU A 350 25.87 24.67 24.78
CA GLU A 350 25.75 23.84 25.98
C GLU A 350 24.30 23.50 26.32
N ALA A 351 23.35 24.43 26.13
CA ALA A 351 21.93 24.19 26.35
C ALA A 351 21.35 23.20 25.33
N GLU A 352 21.73 23.33 24.05
CA GLU A 352 21.32 22.38 23.01
C GLU A 352 21.86 20.97 23.29
N LYS A 353 23.11 20.85 23.74
CA LYS A 353 23.70 19.57 24.12
C LYS A 353 22.98 18.94 25.31
N GLN A 354 22.57 19.72 26.31
CA GLN A 354 21.75 19.24 27.43
C GLN A 354 20.38 18.74 26.98
N GLN A 355 19.72 19.44 26.05
CA GLN A 355 18.44 18.97 25.47
C GLN A 355 18.62 17.67 24.68
N GLN A 356 19.73 17.51 23.96
CA GLN A 356 20.06 16.25 23.29
C GLN A 356 20.25 15.11 24.28
N GLU A 357 20.93 15.32 25.41
CA GLU A 357 21.05 14.29 26.46
C GLU A 357 19.69 13.88 27.04
N LEU A 358 18.81 14.86 27.28
CA LEU A 358 17.45 14.61 27.78
C LEU A 358 16.63 13.79 26.77
N LEU A 359 16.69 14.12 25.48
CA LEU A 359 16.03 13.33 24.43
C LEU A 359 16.55 11.88 24.44
N ILE A 360 17.86 11.70 24.50
CA ILE A 360 18.50 10.38 24.52
C ILE A 360 18.06 9.56 25.75
N LYS A 361 17.88 10.21 26.90
CA LYS A 361 17.29 9.58 28.09
C LYS A 361 15.84 9.17 27.85
N CYS A 362 15.02 10.04 27.27
CA CYS A 362 13.61 9.75 26.95
C CYS A 362 13.44 8.58 25.96
N ILE A 363 14.32 8.49 24.95
CA ILE A 363 14.33 7.36 23.98
C ILE A 363 14.65 6.03 24.66
N SER A 364 15.35 6.07 25.80
CA SER A 364 15.69 4.86 26.56
C SER A 364 14.53 4.35 27.42
N GLU A 365 13.47 5.15 27.58
CA GLU A 365 12.26 4.81 28.32
C GLU A 365 11.13 4.41 27.34
N ASP A 366 10.19 3.58 27.82
CA ASP A 366 8.98 3.27 27.03
C ASP A 366 7.97 4.41 27.19
N LEU A 367 7.92 5.28 26.18
CA LEU A 367 7.04 6.45 26.17
C LEU A 367 5.60 6.12 25.78
N GLY A 368 5.34 4.91 25.24
CA GLY A 368 4.01 4.47 24.84
C GLY A 368 3.38 5.23 23.67
N PHE A 369 2.04 5.25 23.65
CA PHE A 369 1.22 5.77 22.55
C PHE A 369 0.16 6.76 23.06
N SER A 370 -0.11 7.82 22.28
CA SER A 370 -1.22 8.76 22.51
C SER A 370 -2.21 8.67 21.35
N ILE A 371 -3.45 8.25 21.61
CA ILE A 371 -4.51 8.08 20.58
C ILE A 371 -3.99 7.23 19.39
N GLY A 372 -3.26 6.16 19.70
CA GLY A 372 -2.65 5.27 18.70
C GLY A 372 -1.45 5.82 17.94
N ARG A 373 -0.93 6.99 18.33
CA ARG A 373 0.27 7.61 17.74
C ARG A 373 1.50 7.34 18.63
N PRO A 374 2.61 6.83 18.06
CA PRO A 374 3.81 6.49 18.84
C PRO A 374 4.56 7.74 19.31
N ILE A 375 4.61 7.98 20.61
CA ILE A 375 5.07 9.25 21.19
C ILE A 375 6.55 9.49 20.90
N ALA A 376 7.40 8.47 21.00
CA ALA A 376 8.85 8.64 20.79
C ALA A 376 9.18 9.09 19.36
N ALA A 377 8.46 8.59 18.36
CA ALA A 377 8.63 9.01 16.96
C ALA A 377 8.35 10.51 16.76
N TYR A 378 7.25 11.03 17.31
CA TYR A 378 6.92 12.45 17.21
C TYR A 378 7.87 13.34 18.03
N LEU A 379 8.28 12.88 19.21
CA LEU A 379 9.25 13.60 20.05
C LEU A 379 10.59 13.75 19.32
N ILE A 380 11.13 12.65 18.81
CA ILE A 380 12.37 12.65 18.02
C ILE A 380 12.24 13.60 16.83
N TYR A 381 11.15 13.47 16.08
CA TYR A 381 10.93 14.30 14.90
C TYR A 381 10.84 15.81 15.22
N ARG A 382 10.08 16.19 16.26
CA ARG A 382 9.96 17.58 16.70
C ARG A 382 11.31 18.15 17.13
N CYS A 383 12.10 17.40 17.89
CA CYS A 383 13.46 17.82 18.28
C CYS A 383 14.38 18.03 17.07
N LEU A 384 14.36 17.11 16.10
CA LEU A 384 15.19 17.22 14.89
C LEU A 384 14.82 18.42 14.01
N ILE A 385 13.53 18.79 13.95
CA ILE A 385 13.08 20.02 13.28
C ILE A 385 13.54 21.25 14.06
N HIS A 386 13.32 21.27 15.37
CA HIS A 386 13.66 22.39 16.23
C HIS A 386 15.15 22.74 16.14
N TRP A 387 16.02 21.73 16.15
CA TRP A 387 17.48 21.89 16.00
C TRP A 387 17.94 22.07 14.55
N LYS A 388 17.02 22.11 13.57
CA LYS A 388 17.33 22.18 12.13
C LYS A 388 18.37 21.14 11.67
N SER A 389 18.42 19.98 12.34
CA SER A 389 19.47 18.96 12.13
C SER A 389 19.48 18.38 10.71
N PHE A 390 18.39 18.56 9.94
CA PHE A 390 18.31 18.13 8.54
C PHE A 390 19.12 19.01 7.55
N GLU A 391 19.46 20.23 7.95
CA GLU A 391 20.21 21.21 7.14
C GLU A 391 21.70 21.28 7.51
N GLU A 392 22.13 20.52 8.53
CA GLU A 392 23.51 20.53 9.02
C GLU A 392 24.46 19.66 8.16
N ASP A 393 25.66 20.17 7.90
CA ASP A 393 26.70 19.42 7.16
C ASP A 393 27.29 18.27 7.99
N ARG A 394 27.25 18.40 9.32
CA ARG A 394 27.75 17.41 10.29
C ARG A 394 26.91 17.48 11.55
N THR A 395 26.39 16.34 11.98
CA THR A 395 25.65 16.20 13.23
C THR A 395 25.82 14.79 13.79
N THR A 396 26.00 14.66 15.11
CA THR A 396 26.13 13.35 15.78
C THR A 396 24.82 12.88 16.38
N VAL A 397 23.79 13.73 16.38
CA VAL A 397 22.49 13.46 17.02
C VAL A 397 21.80 12.27 16.37
N PHE A 398 21.85 12.15 15.04
CA PHE A 398 21.30 11.02 14.29
C PHE A 398 21.93 9.68 14.72
N ASP A 399 23.27 9.62 14.76
CA ASP A 399 23.98 8.40 15.17
C ASP A 399 23.66 8.01 16.60
N ARG A 400 23.60 8.99 17.51
CA ARG A 400 23.24 8.77 18.92
C ARG A 400 21.82 8.21 19.08
N ILE A 401 20.85 8.74 18.32
CA ILE A 401 19.46 8.24 18.31
C ILE A 401 19.45 6.79 17.80
N ILE A 402 20.06 6.51 16.65
CA ILE A 402 20.09 5.15 16.07
C ILE A 402 20.74 4.15 17.02
N GLN A 403 21.86 4.52 17.64
CA GLN A 403 22.55 3.67 18.63
C GLN A 403 21.65 3.32 19.81
N LYS A 404 20.88 4.30 20.31
CA LYS A 404 19.97 4.07 21.45
C LYS A 404 18.79 3.19 21.08
N ILE A 405 18.18 3.43 19.92
CA ILE A 405 17.10 2.57 19.41
C ILE A 405 17.63 1.14 19.18
N SER A 406 18.81 1.01 18.58
CA SER A 406 19.44 -0.30 18.33
C SER A 406 19.74 -1.04 19.63
N ALA A 407 20.28 -0.36 20.64
CA ALA A 407 20.52 -0.95 21.96
C ALA A 407 19.21 -1.40 22.64
N ALA A 408 18.13 -0.64 22.50
CA ALA A 408 16.83 -1.01 23.04
C ALA A 408 16.21 -2.25 22.35
N ILE A 409 16.46 -2.41 21.05
CA ILE A 409 16.06 -3.60 20.27
C ILE A 409 16.89 -4.83 20.66
N GLU A 410 18.19 -4.67 20.91
CA GLU A 410 19.10 -5.79 21.23
C GLU A 410 19.01 -6.25 22.70
N ALA A 411 18.60 -5.38 23.62
CA ALA A 411 18.53 -5.70 25.05
C ALA A 411 17.30 -6.53 25.46
N ARG A 412 16.25 -6.59 24.61
CA ARG A 412 14.97 -7.23 24.95
C ARG A 412 14.49 -8.14 23.81
N ASP A 413 14.64 -9.45 23.98
CA ASP A 413 14.00 -10.48 23.12
C ASP A 413 12.47 -10.56 23.33
N ASN A 414 11.78 -9.44 23.56
CA ASN A 414 10.33 -9.38 23.72
C ASN A 414 9.68 -8.84 22.43
N ASN A 415 8.77 -9.62 21.86
CA ASN A 415 7.99 -9.23 20.68
C ASN A 415 7.20 -7.92 20.90
N GLU A 416 6.82 -7.58 22.12
CA GLU A 416 6.17 -6.29 22.43
C GLU A 416 7.11 -5.10 22.24
N THR A 417 8.36 -5.20 22.71
CA THR A 417 9.37 -4.13 22.55
C THR A 417 9.76 -3.99 21.08
N LEU A 418 9.87 -5.10 20.35
CA LEU A 418 10.09 -5.08 18.91
C LEU A 418 8.90 -4.43 18.17
N ALA A 419 7.66 -4.75 18.54
CA ALA A 419 6.47 -4.15 17.95
C ALA A 419 6.37 -2.65 18.21
N TYR A 420 6.70 -2.20 19.43
CA TYR A 420 6.81 -0.79 19.79
C TYR A 420 7.82 -0.06 18.89
N TRP A 421 9.04 -0.58 18.76
CA TRP A 421 10.07 0.03 17.91
C TRP A 421 9.76 -0.07 16.42
N LEU A 422 9.04 -1.10 15.97
CA LEU A 422 8.56 -1.22 14.60
C LEU A 422 7.57 -0.08 14.27
N SER A 423 6.63 0.20 15.16
CA SER A 423 5.66 1.29 14.99
C SER A 423 6.33 2.67 15.05
N ASN A 424 7.21 2.91 16.03
CA ASN A 424 7.96 4.15 16.15
C ASN A 424 8.86 4.41 14.94
N SER A 425 9.63 3.40 14.50
CA SER A 425 10.55 3.54 13.36
C SER A 425 9.79 3.77 12.06
N CYS A 426 8.65 3.09 11.86
CA CYS A 426 7.82 3.30 10.67
C CYS A 426 7.24 4.71 10.65
N THR A 427 6.70 5.18 11.77
CA THR A 427 6.12 6.53 11.88
C THR A 427 7.17 7.62 11.72
N LEU A 428 8.34 7.46 12.34
CA LEU A 428 9.45 8.40 12.17
C LEU A 428 9.91 8.44 10.70
N LEU A 429 10.02 7.28 10.05
CA LEU A 429 10.38 7.21 8.62
C LEU A 429 9.34 7.91 7.73
N LEU A 430 8.05 7.78 8.02
CA LEU A 430 6.97 8.48 7.33
C LEU A 430 7.07 10.00 7.52
N LEU A 431 7.35 10.48 8.72
CA LEU A 431 7.55 11.91 9.02
C LEU A 431 8.79 12.46 8.29
N LEU A 432 9.89 11.71 8.26
CA LEU A 432 11.09 12.07 7.49
C LEU A 432 10.81 12.14 5.99
N GLN A 433 10.02 11.20 5.45
CA GLN A 433 9.61 11.24 4.04
C GLN A 433 8.77 12.48 3.69
N LYS A 434 7.91 12.97 4.60
CA LYS A 434 7.16 14.23 4.42
C LYS A 434 8.07 15.46 4.37
N THR A 435 9.19 15.42 5.09
CA THR A 435 10.03 16.60 5.35
C THR A 435 11.19 16.73 4.38
N LEU A 436 11.81 15.61 3.98
CA LEU A 436 12.98 15.59 3.11
C LEU A 436 12.54 15.58 1.63
N LYS A 437 12.97 16.58 0.85
CA LYS A 437 12.76 16.57 -0.62
C LYS A 437 13.40 15.31 -1.21
N ILE A 438 12.57 14.41 -1.76
CA ILE A 438 13.06 13.35 -2.64
C ILE A 438 13.46 14.02 -3.95
N ASN A 439 14.77 14.25 -4.13
CA ASN A 439 15.45 14.66 -5.36
C ASN A 439 14.53 15.05 -6.52
N GLY A 440 14.27 16.37 -6.65
CA GLY A 440 13.55 16.97 -7.77
C GLY A 440 14.13 16.64 -9.16
N ALA A 441 15.31 16.01 -9.23
CA ALA A 441 15.87 15.47 -10.47
C ALA A 441 14.99 14.37 -11.12
N ALA A 442 14.34 13.49 -10.35
CA ALA A 442 13.55 12.40 -10.92
C ALA A 442 12.15 12.87 -11.40
N ALA A 443 11.53 13.82 -10.68
CA ALA A 443 10.26 14.43 -11.07
C ALA A 443 10.43 15.35 -12.31
N LEU A 444 11.48 16.19 -12.33
CA LEU A 444 11.81 17.01 -13.50
C LEU A 444 12.31 16.19 -14.69
N ALA A 445 12.99 15.05 -14.47
CA ALA A 445 13.34 14.13 -15.56
C ALA A 445 12.12 13.41 -16.16
N ARG A 446 11.09 13.13 -15.36
CA ARG A 446 9.80 12.59 -15.84
C ARG A 446 9.00 13.65 -16.60
N GLN A 447 9.08 14.92 -16.20
CA GLN A 447 8.43 16.04 -16.89
C GLN A 447 9.17 16.47 -18.16
N ARG A 448 10.51 16.35 -18.21
CA ARG A 448 11.32 16.59 -19.43
C ARG A 448 11.17 15.53 -20.51
N ARG A 449 10.60 14.35 -20.22
CA ARG A 449 10.22 13.37 -21.27
C ARG A 449 8.84 13.61 -21.90
N ARG A 450 8.11 14.65 -21.47
CA ARG A 450 6.83 15.08 -22.08
C ARG A 450 6.74 16.61 -22.20
N ALA A 451 7.73 17.22 -22.85
CA ALA A 451 7.56 18.37 -23.74
C ALA A 451 8.95 18.86 -24.15
N SER A 452 9.27 18.77 -25.44
CA SER A 452 10.33 19.58 -26.00
C SER A 452 9.86 20.08 -27.37
N PRO A 453 9.59 21.38 -27.51
CA PRO A 453 9.67 22.05 -28.79
C PRO A 453 11.13 22.43 -29.04
N LEU A 454 11.63 21.87 -30.15
CA LEU A 454 12.84 22.25 -30.86
C LEU A 454 12.94 23.78 -31.03
N LYS A 455 14.05 24.39 -30.63
CA LYS A 455 14.57 25.61 -31.28
C LYS A 455 16.07 25.46 -31.56
N THR A 456 16.41 25.92 -32.76
CA THR A 456 17.69 25.87 -33.48
C THR A 456 18.75 26.83 -32.92
N PRO A 457 20.04 26.64 -33.23
CA PRO A 457 21.14 27.44 -32.72
C PRO A 457 21.45 28.65 -33.62
N GLN A 458 21.89 29.76 -33.04
CA GLN A 458 22.74 30.73 -33.74
C GLN A 458 23.69 31.45 -32.76
N GLU A 459 24.96 31.47 -33.14
CA GLU A 459 26.09 32.15 -32.50
C GLU A 459 26.14 33.67 -32.75
N ASN A 460 26.62 34.37 -31.71
CA ASN A 460 27.52 35.53 -31.63
C ASN A 460 27.18 36.87 -32.32
N GLN A 461 26.96 37.89 -31.49
CA GLN A 461 27.64 39.22 -31.52
C GLN A 461 27.35 40.02 -30.22
N ALA A 462 28.39 40.65 -29.66
CA ALA A 462 28.38 41.61 -28.54
C ALA A 462 28.57 43.06 -29.08
N PRO A 463 28.74 44.13 -28.28
CA PRO A 463 28.28 44.49 -26.92
C PRO A 463 27.50 45.85 -26.89
N ASN A 464 26.79 46.18 -25.80
CA ASN A 464 26.63 47.56 -25.27
C ASN A 464 25.81 47.56 -23.95
N HIS A 465 26.41 48.15 -22.91
CA HIS A 465 25.85 48.52 -21.58
C HIS A 465 24.97 49.80 -21.69
N PRO A 466 24.39 50.38 -20.60
CA PRO A 466 23.96 49.87 -19.29
C PRO A 466 22.49 50.28 -18.93
N ASP A 467 21.82 49.63 -17.97
CA ASP A 467 21.24 50.27 -16.75
C ASP A 467 20.27 49.36 -15.95
N ARG A 468 20.66 49.13 -14.69
CA ARG A 468 19.92 49.27 -13.43
C ARG A 468 18.44 48.84 -13.28
N SER A 469 18.27 47.92 -12.31
CA SER A 469 17.32 47.95 -11.16
C SER A 469 16.03 47.09 -11.22
N PRO A 470 15.64 46.46 -10.07
CA PRO A 470 14.73 45.31 -10.00
C PRO A 470 13.32 45.65 -9.50
N VAL A 471 12.32 44.83 -9.83
CA VAL A 471 10.93 44.93 -9.33
C VAL A 471 10.35 43.49 -9.27
N PRO A 472 9.36 43.18 -8.42
CA PRO A 472 9.53 42.70 -7.05
C PRO A 472 8.76 41.39 -6.77
N ASP A 473 9.05 40.79 -5.62
CA ASP A 473 8.33 39.65 -5.06
C ASP A 473 6.83 39.91 -4.88
N GLY A 474 6.01 39.12 -5.58
CA GLY A 474 4.58 38.98 -5.31
C GLY A 474 4.34 37.87 -4.28
N ARG A 475 4.47 38.18 -2.99
CA ARG A 475 3.85 37.40 -1.90
C ARG A 475 2.33 37.46 -2.07
N LEU A 476 1.70 36.30 -2.26
CA LEU A 476 0.29 36.10 -1.98
C LEU A 476 0.14 35.06 -0.85
N VAL A 477 -0.76 35.43 0.04
CA VAL A 477 -1.03 34.92 1.38
C VAL A 477 -1.87 33.63 1.33
N GLY A 478 -1.55 32.67 2.21
CA GLY A 478 -2.54 31.98 3.05
C GLY A 478 -3.16 30.68 2.55
N GLY A 479 -2.52 29.55 2.86
CA GLY A 479 -3.10 28.21 2.90
C GLY A 479 -2.23 27.31 3.79
N LEU A 480 -2.58 27.21 5.08
CA LEU A 480 -1.86 26.47 6.12
C LEU A 480 -1.91 24.95 5.86
N GLY A 481 -0.74 24.29 5.86
CA GLY A 481 -0.64 22.82 5.83
C GLY A 481 0.54 22.21 5.05
N GLU A 482 1.33 23.00 4.31
CA GLU A 482 2.56 22.50 3.67
C GLU A 482 3.75 22.61 4.63
N VAL A 483 4.15 21.49 5.22
CA VAL A 483 5.48 21.35 5.85
C VAL A 483 6.53 21.75 4.80
N CYS A 484 7.32 22.78 5.09
CA CYS A 484 8.40 23.24 4.22
C CYS A 484 9.31 22.07 3.87
N GLN A 485 9.30 21.65 2.61
CA GLN A 485 10.17 20.59 2.14
C GLN A 485 11.64 21.08 2.16
N VAL A 486 12.45 20.49 3.04
CA VAL A 486 13.85 20.88 3.31
C VAL A 486 14.80 20.19 2.32
N GLU A 487 15.85 20.90 1.88
CA GLU A 487 16.95 20.31 1.10
C GLU A 487 17.88 19.53 2.04
N ALA A 488 17.60 18.24 2.18
CA ALA A 488 18.30 17.35 3.10
C ALA A 488 19.78 17.21 2.76
N LYS A 489 20.66 17.46 3.74
CA LYS A 489 22.09 17.17 3.60
C LYS A 489 22.42 15.70 3.82
N TYR A 490 23.65 15.30 3.49
CA TYR A 490 24.09 13.90 3.56
C TYR A 490 23.80 13.20 4.90
N PRO A 491 24.03 13.82 6.08
CA PRO A 491 23.72 13.17 7.37
C PRO A 491 22.24 12.80 7.52
N ALA A 492 21.33 13.64 7.03
CA ALA A 492 19.88 13.36 7.08
C ALA A 492 19.48 12.21 6.15
N LEU A 493 20.10 12.12 4.97
CA LEU A 493 19.89 11.00 4.04
C LEU A 493 20.43 9.69 4.60
N ALA A 494 21.61 9.73 5.23
CA ALA A 494 22.22 8.59 5.91
C ALA A 494 21.34 8.11 7.08
N PHE A 495 20.83 9.04 7.90
CA PHE A 495 19.89 8.73 8.98
C PHE A 495 18.62 8.05 8.48
N LYS A 496 18.03 8.54 7.38
CA LYS A 496 16.87 7.89 6.74
C LYS A 496 17.17 6.46 6.29
N GLN A 497 18.34 6.22 5.70
CA GLN A 497 18.77 4.88 5.28
C GLN A 497 18.99 3.95 6.49
N GLN A 498 19.68 4.43 7.53
CA GLN A 498 19.88 3.69 8.77
C GLN A 498 18.55 3.33 9.44
N LEU A 499 17.60 4.27 9.50
CA LEU A 499 16.27 4.02 10.05
C LEU A 499 15.48 2.99 9.22
N THR A 500 15.64 3.01 7.89
CA THR A 500 15.04 2.00 7.01
C THR A 500 15.63 0.62 7.30
N ALA A 501 16.96 0.51 7.37
CA ALA A 501 17.63 -0.74 7.69
C ALA A 501 17.25 -1.25 9.09
N LEU A 502 17.06 -0.34 10.06
CA LEU A 502 16.60 -0.67 11.41
C LEU A 502 15.16 -1.21 11.41
N LEU A 503 14.25 -0.59 10.65
CA LEU A 503 12.89 -1.06 10.46
C LEU A 503 12.87 -2.49 9.88
N GLU A 504 13.67 -2.72 8.83
CA GLU A 504 13.82 -4.03 8.19
C GLU A 504 14.41 -5.07 9.15
N LYS A 505 15.41 -4.69 9.95
CA LYS A 505 16.02 -5.54 11.00
C LYS A 505 14.97 -5.95 12.03
N VAL A 506 14.21 -5.00 12.60
CA VAL A 506 13.17 -5.28 13.60
C VAL A 506 12.09 -6.19 13.03
N TYR A 507 11.60 -5.88 11.83
CA TYR A 507 10.63 -6.72 11.13
C TYR A 507 11.17 -8.14 10.91
N GLY A 508 12.43 -8.26 10.49
CA GLY A 508 13.12 -9.54 10.29
C GLY A 508 13.25 -10.36 11.58
N ILE A 509 13.55 -9.72 12.72
CA ILE A 509 13.64 -10.38 14.04
C ILE A 509 12.26 -10.90 14.46
N ILE A 510 11.20 -10.08 14.39
CA ILE A 510 9.83 -10.51 14.73
C ILE A 510 9.44 -11.72 13.87
N ARG A 511 9.66 -11.64 12.55
CA ARG A 511 9.40 -12.75 11.63
C ARG A 511 10.18 -14.01 12.01
N HIS A 512 11.46 -13.87 12.36
CA HIS A 512 12.30 -15.00 12.75
C HIS A 512 11.81 -15.66 14.05
N ASN A 513 11.46 -14.87 15.06
CA ASN A 513 10.91 -15.37 16.33
C ASN A 513 9.64 -16.19 16.09
N LEU A 514 8.73 -15.69 15.26
CA LEU A 514 7.51 -16.41 14.90
C LEU A 514 7.78 -17.69 14.12
N LYS A 515 8.68 -17.66 13.13
CA LYS A 515 9.11 -18.88 12.42
C LYS A 515 9.68 -19.92 13.38
N LYS A 516 10.51 -19.48 14.35
CA LYS A 516 11.12 -20.34 15.37
C LYS A 516 10.09 -20.98 16.29
N GLU A 517 9.07 -20.23 16.73
CA GLU A 517 7.97 -20.76 17.55
C GLU A 517 7.07 -21.74 16.78
N LEU A 518 6.81 -21.48 15.50
CA LEU A 518 5.93 -22.30 14.67
C LEU A 518 6.59 -23.61 14.19
N SER A 519 7.88 -23.57 13.86
CA SER A 519 8.64 -24.69 13.28
C SER A 519 8.45 -26.05 13.98
N PRO A 520 8.61 -26.18 15.32
CA PRO A 520 8.44 -27.47 16.01
C PRO A 520 7.01 -28.01 15.92
N LEU A 521 6.00 -27.15 15.86
CA LEU A 521 4.59 -27.55 15.77
C LEU A 521 4.23 -28.01 14.35
N LEU A 522 4.76 -27.35 13.33
CA LEU A 522 4.47 -27.66 11.92
C LEU A 522 4.90 -29.09 11.54
N GLY A 523 6.03 -29.56 12.06
CA GLY A 523 6.48 -30.94 11.84
C GLY A 523 5.52 -32.01 12.37
N LEU A 524 4.80 -31.69 13.46
CA LEU A 524 3.80 -32.55 14.10
C LEU A 524 2.42 -32.47 13.43
N CYS A 525 2.16 -31.43 12.63
CA CYS A 525 0.88 -31.21 11.97
C CYS A 525 0.66 -32.02 10.69
N ILE A 526 1.67 -32.79 10.24
CA ILE A 526 1.59 -33.57 9.00
C ILE A 526 1.09 -35.01 9.23
N GLN A 527 1.33 -35.57 10.41
CA GLN A 527 0.89 -36.91 10.75
C GLN A 527 -0.25 -36.83 11.75
N ALA A 528 -1.36 -37.50 11.46
CA ALA A 528 -2.46 -37.61 12.40
C ALA A 528 -1.96 -38.36 13.67
N PRO A 529 -2.17 -37.82 14.87
CA PRO A 529 -1.83 -38.51 16.11
C PRO A 529 -2.51 -39.88 16.16
N ARG A 530 -1.71 -40.95 16.08
CA ARG A 530 -2.21 -42.33 16.21
C ARG A 530 -2.47 -42.60 17.70
N THR A 531 -3.59 -42.14 18.22
CA THR A 531 -4.09 -42.67 19.48
C THR A 531 -4.43 -44.14 19.24
N PHE A 532 -3.69 -45.06 19.86
CA PHE A 532 -4.06 -46.46 19.93
C PHE A 532 -5.36 -46.57 20.73
N VAL A 533 -6.50 -46.31 20.07
CA VAL A 533 -7.81 -46.60 20.63
C VAL A 533 -7.97 -48.10 20.51
N VAL A 534 -7.63 -48.82 21.59
CA VAL A 534 -8.20 -50.14 21.84
C VAL A 534 -9.71 -49.95 21.81
N SER A 535 -10.34 -50.45 20.75
CA SER A 535 -11.76 -50.29 20.49
C SER A 535 -12.58 -50.94 21.63
N PRO A 536 -13.36 -50.19 22.43
CA PRO A 536 -14.51 -50.78 23.09
C PRO A 536 -15.65 -50.71 22.07
N ARG A 537 -16.04 -51.87 21.55
CA ARG A 537 -17.27 -52.01 20.77
C ARG A 537 -18.42 -51.29 21.48
N GLY A 538 -18.95 -50.26 20.83
CA GLY A 538 -20.23 -49.63 21.17
C GLY A 538 -20.14 -48.44 22.13
N SER A 539 -19.90 -47.23 21.60
CA SER A 539 -20.33 -45.96 22.20
C SER A 539 -20.36 -44.89 21.10
N GLY A 540 -21.43 -44.11 21.05
CA GLY A 540 -21.81 -43.24 19.93
C GLY A 540 -20.90 -42.04 19.65
N ALA A 541 -21.36 -41.20 18.70
CA ALA A 541 -20.68 -40.06 18.06
C ALA A 541 -19.98 -39.03 18.98
N GLN A 542 -20.12 -39.11 20.31
CA GLN A 542 -19.43 -38.24 21.27
C GLN A 542 -17.97 -38.66 21.53
N GLY A 543 -17.60 -39.94 21.33
CA GLY A 543 -16.22 -40.41 21.52
C GLY A 543 -15.26 -39.98 20.40
N THR A 544 -15.78 -39.74 19.20
CA THR A 544 -15.02 -39.28 18.02
C THR A 544 -14.63 -37.81 18.13
N ASP A 545 -15.49 -36.95 18.68
CA ASP A 545 -15.20 -35.51 18.84
C ASP A 545 -14.05 -35.27 19.81
N LEU A 546 -14.00 -35.95 20.95
CA LEU A 546 -12.90 -35.81 21.92
C LEU A 546 -11.54 -36.28 21.37
N ALA A 547 -11.53 -37.38 20.61
CA ALA A 547 -10.33 -37.89 19.95
C ALA A 547 -9.86 -36.95 18.82
N GLN A 548 -10.80 -36.39 18.05
CA GLN A 548 -10.51 -35.44 16.99
C GLN A 548 -10.04 -34.09 17.55
N GLN A 549 -10.61 -33.64 18.67
CA GLN A 549 -10.22 -32.43 19.38
C GLN A 549 -8.81 -32.55 20.01
N ALA A 550 -8.47 -33.72 20.55
CA ALA A 550 -7.09 -34.01 21.00
C ALA A 550 -6.11 -34.07 19.82
N SER A 551 -6.53 -34.59 18.65
CA SER A 551 -5.70 -34.60 17.44
C SER A 551 -5.41 -33.19 16.90
N MET A 552 -6.34 -32.24 17.12
CA MET A 552 -6.23 -30.85 16.64
C MET A 552 -5.41 -29.92 17.55
N ALA A 553 -4.85 -30.43 18.65
CA ALA A 553 -4.14 -29.60 19.63
C ALA A 553 -2.95 -28.83 19.02
N HIS A 554 -2.19 -29.44 18.10
CA HIS A 554 -1.05 -28.78 17.45
C HIS A 554 -1.50 -27.63 16.54
N TRP A 555 -2.56 -27.82 15.76
CA TRP A 555 -3.15 -26.78 14.91
C TRP A 555 -3.72 -25.62 15.74
N GLN A 556 -4.41 -25.92 16.85
CA GLN A 556 -4.92 -24.91 17.76
C GLN A 556 -3.79 -24.12 18.44
N SER A 557 -2.66 -24.77 18.76
CA SER A 557 -1.47 -24.09 19.27
C SER A 557 -0.86 -23.14 18.24
N ILE A 558 -0.80 -23.53 16.96
CA ILE A 558 -0.36 -22.65 15.86
C ILE A 558 -1.27 -21.42 15.77
N ILE A 559 -2.58 -21.62 15.76
CA ILE A 559 -3.57 -20.54 15.69
C ILE A 559 -3.44 -19.60 16.90
N LYS A 560 -3.21 -20.14 18.09
CA LYS A 560 -2.96 -19.36 19.31
C LYS A 560 -1.70 -18.49 19.18
N ILE A 561 -0.60 -19.02 18.66
CA ILE A 561 0.64 -18.25 18.43
C ILE A 561 0.37 -17.11 17.43
N LEU A 562 -0.28 -17.41 16.30
CA LEU A 562 -0.61 -16.39 15.29
C LEU A 562 -1.53 -15.30 15.87
N THR A 563 -2.52 -15.69 16.68
CA THR A 563 -3.47 -14.76 17.34
C THR A 563 -2.78 -13.88 18.38
N ASN A 564 -1.94 -14.46 19.23
CA ASN A 564 -1.17 -13.70 20.22
C ASN A 564 -0.27 -12.67 19.55
N SER A 565 0.42 -13.08 18.48
CA SER A 565 1.31 -12.22 17.70
C SER A 565 0.55 -11.06 17.05
N LEU A 566 -0.61 -11.33 16.46
CA LEU A 566 -1.51 -10.31 15.93
C LEU A 566 -1.92 -9.30 17.03
N ASN A 567 -2.28 -9.79 18.22
CA ASN A 567 -2.70 -8.94 19.33
C ASN A 567 -1.57 -8.04 19.84
N VAL A 568 -0.34 -8.57 19.92
CA VAL A 568 0.86 -7.78 20.27
C VAL A 568 1.12 -6.69 19.24
N LEU A 569 1.02 -7.00 17.94
CA LEU A 569 1.23 -6.00 16.88
C LEU A 569 0.13 -4.93 16.86
N LYS A 570 -1.13 -5.33 17.11
CA LYS A 570 -2.27 -4.41 17.17
C LYS A 570 -2.22 -3.49 18.38
N SER A 571 -1.91 -4.02 19.57
CA SER A 571 -1.80 -3.24 20.80
C SER A 571 -0.67 -2.21 20.74
N ASN A 572 0.37 -2.48 19.96
CA ASN A 572 1.47 -1.54 19.67
C ASN A 572 1.26 -0.69 18.41
N TYR A 573 0.03 -0.61 17.91
CA TYR A 573 -0.36 0.24 16.77
C TYR A 573 0.57 0.09 15.56
N VAL A 574 1.04 -1.14 15.28
CA VAL A 574 1.84 -1.40 14.09
C VAL A 574 0.97 -1.18 12.85
N PRO A 575 1.46 -0.45 11.82
CA PRO A 575 0.70 -0.20 10.60
C PRO A 575 0.14 -1.50 9.99
N PRO A 576 -1.18 -1.56 9.68
CA PRO A 576 -1.83 -2.79 9.22
C PRO A 576 -1.20 -3.41 7.97
N PHE A 577 -0.65 -2.59 7.06
CA PHE A 577 0.12 -3.05 5.92
C PHE A 577 1.33 -3.93 6.31
N LEU A 578 2.10 -3.54 7.34
CA LEU A 578 3.26 -4.32 7.80
C LEU A 578 2.81 -5.65 8.41
N ILE A 579 1.70 -5.63 9.16
CA ILE A 579 1.09 -6.82 9.74
C ILE A 579 0.65 -7.80 8.63
N CYS A 580 -0.03 -7.30 7.60
CA CYS A 580 -0.47 -8.11 6.46
C CYS A 580 0.72 -8.75 5.72
N LYS A 581 1.80 -7.97 5.51
CA LYS A 581 3.02 -8.47 4.89
C LYS A 581 3.71 -9.55 5.73
N LEU A 582 3.70 -9.40 7.06
CA LEU A 582 4.24 -10.40 7.98
C LEU A 582 3.48 -11.71 7.87
N PHE A 583 2.15 -11.68 7.96
CA PHE A 583 1.34 -12.90 7.88
C PHE A 583 1.40 -13.55 6.50
N THR A 584 1.50 -12.78 5.41
CA THR A 584 1.73 -13.34 4.08
C THR A 584 3.02 -14.18 4.06
N GLN A 585 4.12 -13.65 4.60
CA GLN A 585 5.38 -14.41 4.67
C GLN A 585 5.32 -15.61 5.61
N LEU A 586 4.61 -15.49 6.74
CA LEU A 586 4.43 -16.62 7.66
C LEU A 586 3.61 -17.73 7.03
N PHE A 587 2.55 -17.42 6.30
CA PHE A 587 1.74 -18.42 5.59
C PHE A 587 2.53 -19.08 4.45
N SER A 588 3.37 -18.31 3.76
CA SER A 588 4.32 -18.86 2.79
C SER A 588 5.33 -19.81 3.45
N PHE A 589 5.86 -19.46 4.63
CA PHE A 589 6.71 -20.37 5.41
C PHE A 589 5.99 -21.63 5.88
N ILE A 590 4.76 -21.51 6.39
CA ILE A 590 3.92 -22.65 6.78
C ILE A 590 3.71 -23.59 5.58
N ASN A 591 3.41 -23.03 4.40
CA ASN A 591 3.29 -23.77 3.15
C ASN A 591 4.55 -24.59 2.85
N VAL A 592 5.72 -23.92 2.86
CA VAL A 592 7.03 -24.55 2.61
C VAL A 592 7.30 -25.69 3.59
N GLN A 593 7.14 -25.44 4.89
CA GLN A 593 7.41 -26.43 5.94
C GLN A 593 6.51 -27.65 5.83
N LEU A 594 5.20 -27.44 5.69
CA LEU A 594 4.24 -28.53 5.60
C LEU A 594 4.42 -29.32 4.30
N PHE A 595 4.56 -28.64 3.17
CA PHE A 595 4.72 -29.26 1.87
C PHE A 595 6.01 -30.07 1.77
N ASN A 596 7.15 -29.51 2.22
CA ASN A 596 8.42 -30.23 2.24
C ASN A 596 8.35 -31.44 3.18
N SER A 597 7.74 -31.29 4.36
CA SER A 597 7.56 -32.39 5.32
C SER A 597 6.69 -33.52 4.78
N LEU A 598 5.70 -33.20 3.94
CA LEU A 598 4.86 -34.18 3.22
C LEU A 598 5.68 -34.92 2.16
N LEU A 599 6.51 -34.21 1.38
CA LEU A 599 7.26 -34.78 0.27
C LEU A 599 8.49 -35.60 0.68
N LEU A 600 9.03 -35.35 1.87
CA LEU A 600 10.20 -36.05 2.39
C LEU A 600 9.86 -37.38 3.06
N ARG A 601 8.60 -37.60 3.46
CA ARG A 601 8.17 -38.75 4.26
C ARG A 601 7.05 -39.53 3.58
N ARG A 602 7.35 -40.78 3.19
CA ARG A 602 6.39 -41.64 2.47
C ARG A 602 5.13 -41.91 3.30
N GLU A 603 5.30 -42.15 4.58
CA GLU A 603 4.23 -42.44 5.54
C GLU A 603 3.24 -41.28 5.75
N CYS A 604 3.58 -40.07 5.30
CA CYS A 604 2.72 -38.90 5.40
C CYS A 604 1.78 -38.74 4.20
N CYS A 605 2.12 -39.34 3.06
CA CYS A 605 1.31 -39.29 1.85
C CYS A 605 0.19 -40.34 1.89
N SER A 606 -0.77 -40.19 2.81
CA SER A 606 -1.92 -41.08 2.92
C SER A 606 -3.25 -40.32 2.94
N PHE A 607 -4.36 -41.04 2.75
CA PHE A 607 -5.69 -40.44 2.80
C PHE A 607 -5.97 -39.86 4.20
N SER A 608 -5.72 -40.65 5.26
CA SER A 608 -6.02 -40.20 6.63
C SER A 608 -5.19 -38.98 7.06
N ASN A 609 -3.90 -38.94 6.71
CA ASN A 609 -3.04 -37.79 6.97
C ASN A 609 -3.47 -36.58 6.12
N GLY A 610 -3.88 -36.81 4.87
CA GLY A 610 -4.49 -35.77 4.04
C GLY A 610 -5.71 -35.16 4.72
N GLU A 611 -6.65 -35.98 5.17
CA GLU A 611 -7.88 -35.55 5.88
C GLU A 611 -7.54 -34.71 7.13
N TYR A 612 -6.57 -35.15 7.93
CA TYR A 612 -6.08 -34.43 9.10
C TYR A 612 -5.46 -33.07 8.76
N VAL A 613 -4.54 -33.02 7.79
CA VAL A 613 -3.92 -31.75 7.36
C VAL A 613 -4.99 -30.82 6.76
N LYS A 614 -5.95 -31.36 6.02
CA LYS A 614 -7.06 -30.57 5.47
C LYS A 614 -7.88 -29.92 6.58
N ALA A 615 -8.25 -30.66 7.63
CA ALA A 615 -8.98 -30.10 8.77
C ALA A 615 -8.20 -28.94 9.44
N GLY A 616 -6.88 -29.10 9.61
CA GLY A 616 -6.01 -28.03 10.10
C GLY A 616 -5.91 -26.80 9.18
N LEU A 617 -5.84 -27.02 7.88
CA LEU A 617 -5.87 -25.93 6.89
C LEU A 617 -7.22 -25.21 6.87
N ASP A 618 -8.33 -25.93 7.05
CA ASP A 618 -9.68 -25.35 7.12
C ASP A 618 -9.81 -24.44 8.37
N GLU A 619 -9.18 -24.79 9.50
CA GLU A 619 -9.09 -23.91 10.68
C GLU A 619 -8.22 -22.66 10.42
N LEU A 620 -7.11 -22.78 9.69
CA LEU A 620 -6.31 -21.62 9.28
C LEU A 620 -7.07 -20.71 8.30
N GLU A 621 -7.87 -21.28 7.39
CA GLU A 621 -8.77 -20.51 6.53
C GLU A 621 -9.79 -19.75 7.36
N HIS A 622 -10.37 -20.40 8.36
CA HIS A 622 -11.32 -19.80 9.28
C HIS A 622 -10.69 -18.65 10.08
N TRP A 623 -9.47 -18.85 10.59
CA TRP A 623 -8.72 -17.79 11.28
C TRP A 623 -8.49 -16.58 10.37
N CYS A 624 -8.03 -16.79 9.13
CA CYS A 624 -7.90 -15.73 8.12
C CYS A 624 -9.22 -15.01 7.82
N PHE A 625 -10.34 -15.72 7.84
CA PHE A 625 -11.67 -15.13 7.62
C PHE A 625 -12.12 -14.25 8.78
N TRP A 626 -11.73 -14.55 10.02
CA TRP A 626 -12.04 -13.73 11.19
C TRP A 626 -11.24 -12.44 11.27
N LEU A 627 -10.03 -12.41 10.71
CA LEU A 627 -9.26 -11.18 10.54
C LEU A 627 -9.99 -10.22 9.58
N THR A 628 -9.94 -8.91 9.86
CA THR A 628 -10.38 -7.93 8.87
C THR A 628 -9.53 -8.04 7.61
N GLU A 629 -10.12 -7.72 6.45
CA GLU A 629 -9.45 -7.80 5.14
C GLU A 629 -8.12 -7.02 5.12
N GLU A 630 -8.04 -5.97 5.93
CA GLU A 630 -6.86 -5.13 6.15
C GLU A 630 -5.64 -5.89 6.73
N TYR A 631 -5.83 -6.88 7.60
CA TYR A 631 -4.74 -7.66 8.19
C TYR A 631 -4.49 -8.99 7.49
N ALA A 632 -5.54 -9.65 6.99
CA ALA A 632 -5.41 -10.94 6.33
C ALA A 632 -4.80 -10.83 4.92
N GLY A 633 -5.22 -9.81 4.14
CA GLY A 633 -4.81 -9.62 2.75
C GLY A 633 -4.91 -10.91 1.92
N SER A 634 -3.84 -11.24 1.18
CA SER A 634 -3.72 -12.45 0.37
C SER A 634 -3.01 -13.62 1.08
N SER A 635 -2.88 -13.60 2.41
CA SER A 635 -2.07 -14.60 3.14
C SER A 635 -2.56 -16.04 2.93
N TRP A 636 -3.87 -16.24 2.75
CA TRP A 636 -4.44 -17.56 2.48
C TRP A 636 -3.99 -18.17 1.13
N ASP A 637 -3.72 -17.33 0.13
CA ASP A 637 -3.32 -17.79 -1.20
C ASP A 637 -1.90 -18.36 -1.20
N GLU A 638 -1.08 -18.04 -0.20
CA GLU A 638 0.29 -18.55 -0.05
C GLU A 638 0.33 -20.06 0.24
N LEU A 639 -0.71 -20.62 0.86
CA LEU A 639 -0.83 -22.05 1.20
C LEU A 639 -1.18 -22.94 0.00
N LYS A 640 -1.09 -22.45 -1.23
CA LYS A 640 -1.53 -23.15 -2.45
C LYS A 640 -0.88 -24.52 -2.68
N HIS A 641 0.40 -24.72 -2.37
CA HIS A 641 1.08 -25.98 -2.66
C HIS A 641 0.62 -27.09 -1.73
N ILE A 642 0.62 -26.85 -0.41
CA ILE A 642 0.12 -27.84 0.55
C ILE A 642 -1.37 -28.11 0.34
N ARG A 643 -2.18 -27.08 0.06
CA ARG A 643 -3.62 -27.25 -0.21
C ARG A 643 -3.89 -28.14 -1.43
N GLN A 644 -3.18 -27.92 -2.54
CA GLN A 644 -3.34 -28.73 -3.75
C GLN A 644 -2.83 -30.16 -3.53
N ALA A 645 -1.69 -30.33 -2.85
CA ALA A 645 -1.15 -31.65 -2.51
C ALA A 645 -2.14 -32.46 -1.66
N VAL A 646 -2.68 -31.86 -0.61
CA VAL A 646 -3.66 -32.51 0.27
C VAL A 646 -4.98 -32.79 -0.45
N ALA A 647 -5.45 -31.86 -1.29
CA ALA A 647 -6.63 -32.09 -2.12
C ALA A 647 -6.45 -33.28 -3.07
N LEU A 648 -5.25 -33.48 -3.62
CA LEU A 648 -4.93 -34.64 -4.45
C LEU A 648 -4.92 -35.95 -3.66
N LEU A 649 -4.40 -35.95 -2.42
CA LEU A 649 -4.38 -37.13 -1.55
C LEU A 649 -5.80 -37.62 -1.21
N ILE A 650 -6.71 -36.68 -0.91
CA ILE A 650 -8.10 -36.94 -0.48
C ILE A 650 -9.03 -37.23 -1.67
N LEU A 651 -8.58 -37.02 -2.91
CA LEU A 651 -9.42 -37.27 -4.08
C LEU A 651 -9.80 -38.76 -4.19
N GLU A 652 -11.10 -39.05 -4.12
CA GLU A 652 -11.64 -40.43 -4.12
C GLU A 652 -11.48 -41.12 -5.48
N GLU A 653 -11.75 -40.41 -6.58
CA GLU A 653 -11.71 -40.96 -7.95
C GLU A 653 -10.39 -40.70 -8.69
N LYS A 654 -9.26 -40.62 -7.98
CA LYS A 654 -7.95 -40.30 -8.59
C LYS A 654 -7.48 -41.30 -9.67
N HIS A 655 -8.01 -42.53 -9.66
CA HIS A 655 -7.76 -43.55 -10.67
C HIS A 655 -8.45 -43.27 -12.03
N ASN A 656 -9.48 -42.43 -12.06
CA ASN A 656 -10.23 -42.09 -13.28
C ASN A 656 -9.81 -40.74 -13.89
N LYS A 657 -8.82 -40.07 -13.30
CA LYS A 657 -8.39 -38.73 -13.75
C LYS A 657 -7.23 -38.82 -14.73
N SER A 658 -7.32 -38.03 -15.79
CA SER A 658 -6.24 -37.88 -16.76
C SER A 658 -5.13 -36.96 -16.23
N LEU A 659 -3.94 -37.05 -16.83
CA LEU A 659 -2.82 -36.16 -16.47
C LEU A 659 -3.16 -34.67 -16.66
N LYS A 660 -3.98 -34.34 -17.67
CA LYS A 660 -4.39 -32.95 -17.93
C LYS A 660 -5.34 -32.45 -16.85
N GLU A 661 -6.33 -33.26 -16.47
CA GLU A 661 -7.26 -32.91 -15.38
C GLU A 661 -6.49 -32.69 -14.06
N ILE A 662 -5.57 -33.61 -13.70
CA ILE A 662 -4.76 -33.48 -12.48
C ILE A 662 -3.91 -32.19 -12.49
N THR A 663 -3.28 -31.86 -13.62
CA THR A 663 -2.39 -30.69 -13.71
C THR A 663 -3.17 -29.37 -13.80
N ASP A 664 -4.18 -29.31 -14.66
CA ASP A 664 -4.83 -28.05 -15.02
C ASP A 664 -6.02 -27.73 -14.11
N GLU A 665 -6.74 -28.73 -13.59
CA GLU A 665 -7.96 -28.53 -12.80
C GLU A 665 -7.72 -28.64 -11.29
N TYR A 666 -6.90 -29.60 -10.84
CA TYR A 666 -6.69 -29.86 -9.41
C TYR A 666 -5.42 -29.22 -8.86
N CYS A 667 -4.30 -29.35 -9.57
CA CYS A 667 -2.98 -29.00 -9.04
C CYS A 667 -2.15 -28.05 -9.94
N PRO A 668 -2.66 -26.88 -10.34
CA PRO A 668 -1.96 -25.98 -11.25
C PRO A 668 -0.72 -25.28 -10.66
N ALA A 669 -0.55 -25.30 -9.33
CA ALA A 669 0.63 -24.72 -8.67
C ALA A 669 1.75 -25.75 -8.46
N LEU A 670 1.47 -27.05 -8.62
CA LEU A 670 2.46 -28.11 -8.40
C LEU A 670 3.27 -28.38 -9.67
N SER A 671 4.59 -28.53 -9.52
CA SER A 671 5.46 -28.91 -10.63
C SER A 671 5.24 -30.38 -11.02
N MET A 672 5.63 -30.74 -12.25
CA MET A 672 5.52 -32.13 -12.72
C MET A 672 6.33 -33.09 -11.83
N GLN A 673 7.47 -32.63 -11.27
CA GLN A 673 8.29 -33.40 -10.34
C GLN A 673 7.59 -33.61 -9.00
N GLN A 674 6.96 -32.57 -8.45
CA GLN A 674 6.19 -32.63 -7.21
C GLN A 674 4.99 -33.57 -7.36
N LEU A 675 4.24 -33.46 -8.45
CA LEU A 675 3.13 -34.36 -8.77
C LEU A 675 3.58 -35.82 -8.86
N TYR A 676 4.66 -36.08 -9.60
CA TYR A 676 5.23 -37.43 -9.70
C TYR A 676 5.64 -37.97 -8.32
N ARG A 677 6.26 -37.15 -7.49
CA ARG A 677 6.70 -37.52 -6.14
C ARG A 677 5.51 -37.85 -5.23
N ILE A 678 4.47 -37.02 -5.18
CA ILE A 678 3.25 -37.28 -4.40
C ILE A 678 2.58 -38.57 -4.89
N SER A 679 2.43 -38.71 -6.21
CA SER A 679 1.75 -39.86 -6.83
C SER A 679 2.43 -41.19 -6.52
N THR A 680 3.76 -41.21 -6.46
CA THR A 680 4.55 -42.42 -6.19
C THR A 680 4.69 -42.74 -4.70
N MET A 681 4.54 -41.74 -3.83
CA MET A 681 4.57 -41.95 -2.38
C MET A 681 3.21 -42.29 -1.78
N TYR A 682 2.12 -41.98 -2.49
CA TYR A 682 0.75 -42.19 -2.00
C TYR A 682 0.50 -43.64 -1.56
N CYS A 683 -0.11 -43.79 -0.38
CA CYS A 683 -0.61 -45.05 0.14
C CYS A 683 -2.00 -44.83 0.76
N ASP A 684 -3.02 -45.56 0.30
CA ASP A 684 -4.32 -45.54 0.96
C ASP A 684 -4.29 -46.42 2.22
N ASP A 685 -4.69 -45.85 3.34
CA ASP A 685 -4.70 -46.45 4.66
C ASP A 685 -6.10 -46.63 5.28
N LYS A 686 -7.18 -46.17 4.63
CA LYS A 686 -8.53 -46.13 5.21
C LYS A 686 -9.59 -46.82 4.35
N TYR A 687 -9.60 -46.54 3.04
CA TYR A 687 -10.68 -46.98 2.14
C TYR A 687 -10.20 -47.90 1.02
N GLY A 688 -8.88 -48.10 0.88
CA GLY A 688 -8.30 -48.90 -0.20
C GLY A 688 -8.55 -48.30 -1.59
N THR A 689 -8.75 -46.98 -1.69
CA THR A 689 -8.86 -46.27 -2.97
C THR A 689 -7.60 -46.47 -3.80
N LEU A 690 -7.82 -46.77 -5.08
CA LEU A 690 -6.74 -46.91 -6.04
C LEU A 690 -6.05 -45.54 -6.20
N GLY A 691 -4.71 -45.57 -6.20
CA GLY A 691 -3.88 -44.40 -6.47
C GLY A 691 -4.01 -43.92 -7.92
N ILE A 692 -3.16 -42.95 -8.29
CA ILE A 692 -3.09 -42.46 -9.67
C ILE A 692 -2.63 -43.61 -10.59
N PRO A 693 -3.24 -43.78 -11.78
CA PRO A 693 -2.93 -44.92 -12.65
C PRO A 693 -1.46 -44.95 -13.07
N PRO A 694 -0.84 -46.13 -13.20
CA PRO A 694 0.57 -46.26 -13.57
C PRO A 694 0.87 -45.67 -14.96
N GLU A 695 -0.09 -45.65 -15.87
CA GLU A 695 0.02 -45.00 -17.18
C GLU A 695 0.16 -43.47 -17.06
N VAL A 696 -0.59 -42.86 -16.14
CA VAL A 696 -0.54 -41.43 -15.85
C VAL A 696 0.79 -41.07 -15.18
N VAL A 697 1.24 -41.87 -14.21
CA VAL A 697 2.56 -41.70 -13.55
C VAL A 697 3.71 -41.85 -14.56
N SER A 698 3.60 -42.81 -15.48
CA SER A 698 4.57 -42.98 -16.57
C SER A 698 4.60 -41.77 -17.50
N SER A 699 3.42 -41.22 -17.82
CA SER A 699 3.30 -39.98 -18.60
C SER A 699 3.91 -38.77 -17.90
N MET A 700 3.78 -38.66 -16.57
CA MET A 700 4.47 -37.63 -15.77
C MET A 700 6.00 -37.75 -15.91
N ARG A 701 6.54 -38.97 -15.78
CA ARG A 701 7.98 -39.25 -15.94
C ARG A 701 8.47 -38.86 -17.34
N THR A 702 7.73 -39.21 -18.39
CA THR A 702 8.08 -38.85 -19.77
C THR A 702 8.10 -37.34 -19.98
N LYS A 703 7.10 -36.60 -19.46
CA LYS A 703 7.08 -35.12 -19.55
C LYS A 703 8.24 -34.48 -18.79
N MET A 704 8.62 -35.02 -17.62
CA MET A 704 9.78 -34.52 -16.86
C MET A 704 11.09 -34.64 -17.66
N VAL A 705 11.31 -35.79 -18.31
CA VAL A 705 12.51 -36.04 -19.13
C VAL A 705 12.53 -35.14 -20.38
N GLN A 706 11.37 -34.95 -21.03
CA GLN A 706 11.24 -34.07 -22.19
C GLN A 706 11.44 -32.58 -21.85
N GLN A 707 11.01 -32.13 -20.67
CA GLN A 707 11.22 -30.75 -20.20
C GLN A 707 12.68 -30.49 -19.79
N GLY A 708 13.36 -31.48 -19.19
CA GLY A 708 14.78 -31.36 -18.80
C GLY A 708 15.79 -31.38 -19.96
N SER A 709 15.37 -31.81 -21.17
CA SER A 709 16.26 -31.94 -22.33
C SER A 709 16.47 -30.64 -23.11
N ASN A 710 15.70 -29.58 -22.83
CA ASN A 710 15.67 -28.35 -23.64
C ASN A 710 16.49 -27.16 -23.07
N SER A 711 17.22 -27.33 -21.96
CA SER A 711 18.10 -26.27 -21.43
C SER A 711 19.30 -26.83 -20.65
N PRO A 712 20.56 -26.47 -20.96
CA PRO A 712 21.75 -27.01 -20.28
C PRO A 712 22.05 -26.38 -18.91
N SER A 713 21.32 -25.33 -18.49
CA SER A 713 21.57 -24.59 -17.25
C SER A 713 20.75 -25.08 -16.05
N THR A 714 19.92 -26.10 -16.22
CA THR A 714 18.91 -26.58 -15.25
C THR A 714 19.29 -27.89 -14.55
N GLN A 715 20.55 -28.33 -14.62
CA GLN A 715 20.98 -29.58 -13.98
C GLN A 715 20.76 -29.55 -12.44
N ASP A 716 20.84 -28.36 -11.83
CA ASP A 716 20.58 -28.16 -10.40
C ASP A 716 19.07 -28.05 -10.06
N ASP A 717 18.24 -27.52 -10.99
CA ASP A 717 16.78 -27.41 -10.84
C ASP A 717 16.04 -28.75 -11.04
N ILE A 718 16.70 -29.76 -11.62
CA ILE A 718 16.12 -31.11 -11.78
C ILE A 718 15.98 -31.83 -10.42
N ASN A 719 16.70 -31.37 -9.39
CA ASN A 719 16.68 -31.98 -8.06
C ASN A 719 15.80 -31.25 -7.03
N SER A 720 15.35 -30.02 -7.29
CA SER A 720 14.58 -29.27 -6.28
C SER A 720 13.07 -29.47 -6.46
N PHE A 721 12.57 -30.62 -5.99
CA PHE A 721 11.13 -30.82 -5.79
C PHE A 721 10.62 -30.12 -4.52
N LEU A 722 11.53 -29.66 -3.67
CA LEU A 722 11.24 -28.92 -2.44
C LEU A 722 11.02 -27.44 -2.74
N LEU A 723 10.27 -26.78 -1.86
CA LEU A 723 10.12 -25.33 -1.90
C LEU A 723 11.19 -24.67 -1.03
N ASP A 724 11.70 -23.53 -1.50
CA ASP A 724 12.61 -22.68 -0.74
C ASP A 724 11.85 -21.63 0.07
N ASP A 725 12.36 -21.31 1.25
CA ASP A 725 11.83 -20.23 2.10
C ASP A 725 12.42 -18.88 1.64
N ASP A 726 11.56 -17.92 1.29
CA ASP A 726 12.00 -16.57 0.91
C ASP A 726 12.24 -15.69 2.14
N PHE A 727 13.49 -15.26 2.31
CA PHE A 727 13.91 -14.39 3.41
C PHE A 727 13.87 -12.90 3.05
N SER A 728 13.48 -12.54 1.82
CA SER A 728 13.42 -11.15 1.36
C SER A 728 12.47 -10.29 2.21
N ILE A 729 12.69 -8.97 2.23
CA ILE A 729 11.76 -8.01 2.83
C ILE A 729 10.63 -7.76 1.82
N PRO A 730 9.34 -7.93 2.19
CA PRO A 730 8.24 -7.97 1.22
C PRO A 730 7.63 -6.59 0.92
N PHE A 731 8.33 -5.51 1.28
CA PHE A 731 7.89 -4.12 1.11
C PHE A 731 9.08 -3.22 0.80
N SER A 732 8.82 -2.13 0.09
CA SER A 732 9.79 -1.08 -0.21
C SER A 732 9.49 0.21 0.57
N ILE A 733 10.47 1.12 0.60
CA ILE A 733 10.32 2.49 1.13
C ILE A 733 9.13 3.22 0.45
N ASP A 734 8.91 2.96 -0.84
CA ASP A 734 7.82 3.56 -1.62
C ASP A 734 6.45 2.99 -1.21
N ASP A 735 6.39 1.74 -0.73
CA ASP A 735 5.15 1.16 -0.22
C ASP A 735 4.77 1.72 1.14
N ILE A 736 5.76 1.99 1.99
CA ILE A 736 5.58 2.72 3.24
C ILE A 736 5.05 4.13 2.94
N ALA A 737 5.61 4.82 1.95
CA ALA A 737 5.17 6.16 1.55
C ALA A 737 3.70 6.21 1.05
N LYS A 738 3.13 5.10 0.56
CA LYS A 738 1.72 5.05 0.15
C LYS A 738 0.76 5.08 1.34
N LEU A 739 1.23 4.85 2.57
CA LEU A 739 0.44 4.93 3.80
C LEU A 739 0.18 6.38 4.27
N MET A 740 0.66 7.38 3.54
CA MET A 740 0.75 8.80 3.94
C MET A 740 -0.58 9.58 4.08
N VAL A 741 -1.74 8.94 4.23
CA VAL A 741 -3.04 9.65 4.11
C VAL A 741 -3.45 10.41 5.38
N HIS A 742 -3.01 10.06 6.59
CA HIS A 742 -3.42 10.78 7.81
C HIS A 742 -2.30 10.90 8.85
N ILE A 743 -1.52 11.99 8.79
CA ILE A 743 -0.72 12.42 9.94
C ILE A 743 -0.81 13.95 10.01
N ASP A 744 -1.59 14.42 10.97
CA ASP A 744 -1.67 15.84 11.35
C ASP A 744 -0.78 16.07 12.57
N ILE A 745 0.20 16.96 12.45
CA ILE A 745 1.32 17.13 13.40
C ILE A 745 0.92 18.01 14.60
N ALA A 746 -0.22 18.71 14.50
CA ALA A 746 -0.66 19.73 15.45
C ALA A 746 -1.18 19.18 16.79
N ASP A 747 -1.95 18.08 16.79
CA ASP A 747 -2.66 17.61 17.99
C ASP A 747 -1.94 16.45 18.70
N MET A 748 -0.88 16.71 19.46
CA MET A 748 -0.30 15.70 20.36
C MET A 748 0.12 16.28 21.72
N ASP A 749 -0.59 15.84 22.77
CA ASP A 749 -0.23 16.09 24.16
C ASP A 749 1.03 15.30 24.56
N LEU A 750 2.02 15.99 25.13
CA LEU A 750 3.29 15.41 25.56
C LEU A 750 3.19 14.74 26.94
N PRO A 751 3.95 13.65 27.20
CA PRO A 751 3.98 12.96 28.49
C PRO A 751 4.36 13.84 29.69
N PRO A 752 3.91 13.50 30.91
CA PRO A 752 4.20 14.25 32.13
C PRO A 752 5.69 14.31 32.51
N LEU A 753 6.52 13.35 32.08
CA LEU A 753 8.00 13.38 32.25
C LEU A 753 8.65 14.63 31.63
N ILE A 754 8.03 15.21 30.60
CA ILE A 754 8.47 16.47 29.98
C ILE A 754 7.81 17.68 30.68
N GLN A 755 6.70 17.48 31.37
CA GLN A 755 5.99 18.52 32.13
C GLN A 755 6.52 18.72 33.56
N GLU A 756 7.13 17.71 34.19
CA GLU A 756 7.74 17.86 35.52
C GLU A 756 9.03 18.71 35.48
N ASN A 757 9.63 18.86 34.30
CA ASN A 757 10.76 19.78 34.06
C ASN A 757 10.33 21.23 33.76
N LYS A 758 9.14 21.65 34.20
CA LYS A 758 8.60 23.03 34.14
C LYS A 758 9.42 24.06 34.95
N GLY A 759 10.60 23.70 35.45
CA GLY A 759 11.60 24.64 35.97
C GLY A 759 12.57 25.20 34.93
N SER A 760 12.63 24.64 33.72
CA SER A 760 13.53 25.10 32.65
C SER A 760 12.71 25.55 31.43
N PRO A 761 12.66 26.85 31.10
CA PRO A 761 11.75 27.39 30.08
C PRO A 761 12.26 27.17 28.64
N HIS A 762 12.93 26.05 28.34
CA HIS A 762 13.72 25.92 27.09
C HIS A 762 13.34 24.76 26.19
N LEU A 763 12.24 24.04 26.45
CA LEU A 763 11.84 22.92 25.58
C LEU A 763 10.84 23.26 24.47
N MET A 764 10.27 24.46 24.41
CA MET A 764 9.35 24.88 23.33
C MET A 764 9.35 26.41 23.15
N PRO A 765 9.38 26.94 21.91
CA PRO A 765 8.51 28.04 21.50
C PRO A 765 7.08 27.56 21.20
#